data_AF-A0A1L9RJ76-F1
#
_entry.id   AF-A0A1L9RJ76-F1
#
_cell.length_a   1.000
_cell.length_b   1.000
_cell.length_c   1.000
_cell.angle_alpha   90.00
_cell.angle_beta   90.00
_cell.angle_gamma   90.00
#
_symmetry.space_group_name_H-M   'P 1'
#
loop_
_entity.id
_entity.type
_entity.pdbx_description
1 polymer ?
#
loop_
_entity_poly.entity_id
_entity_poly.type
_entity_poly.pdbx_seq_one_letter_code
_entity_poly.pdbx_strand_id
1 'polypeptide(L)'
;MERFQIISDLHLETPSAYDLFDIPPQAPYLALLGDIGNVQDDGLFEFIKVQLRQFEIVFFLLGNHEPFHSSWPTVKNKIQSFSHSIEQQQQLNAGQSASSKPLGKFIFLDQTRYDISSDLTVLGCTLYSKITKPQEETVSFGLNDFYQIEDWTVEGHRAAHEADLTWLNTQVSNMARTDPQRKIMVFTHHSPISADARAVDPRHANSSISSGFATDLRGQTCWESPRVRVWGFGHTHHNCDFTEERTGKRVIANQRGYYFSQAKGFDVKKVINYSAFHLFMMASIARALRPLSRNTASLRLGATRRPLPTRAITSTHAFSTTSRRRDVDLSHLTPTPISLLSETESLMSESVSKFAQEQIGPKVRDMDEAETMDHTVVEQLFEQGIMSIEVPEEFGGAGMNFTAAIVAIEELARVDPSVSVLVDVHNTLVNTAILKYGDAQAHRTWLPKLATGTVGSFCLSEPASGSDAFALQTKAEKTADGYKINGSKMWITNAMESGIFIVFANLDPSKGYKGITAFIVEKDTPGFSIAKKEKKLGIRASSTCVLNFDDVVIPKSNLLGEEGQGYKYAISVLNEGRIGIAAQMTGLALGAWENAASYVWNDRRQFGQLIGEFQGMQHQLAQAYTEIAAARALVYNAARKKEAGQDFVQDAAMAKLYASQVAGRVSGSAVEWMGGMGFVREGVAEKMFRDSKIGAIYEGTSNIQLQTIAKLLQKKYTQ
;
A
#
# COMPACT_ATOMS: atom_id res chain seq x y z
N MET A 1 -31.85 17.75 19.24
CA MET A 1 -30.58 18.53 19.24
C MET A 1 -29.93 18.32 17.90
N GLU A 2 -29.54 19.39 17.21
CA GLU A 2 -28.79 19.26 15.96
C GLU A 2 -27.37 18.80 16.27
N ARG A 3 -27.05 17.60 15.80
CA ARG A 3 -25.74 16.96 15.98
C ARG A 3 -25.30 16.41 14.63
N PHE A 4 -24.03 16.62 14.31
CA PHE A 4 -23.43 16.20 13.05
C PHE A 4 -22.24 15.29 13.31
N GLN A 5 -22.19 14.14 12.65
CA GLN A 5 -21.01 13.32 12.51
C GLN A 5 -20.35 13.78 11.19
N ILE A 6 -19.13 14.31 11.25
CA ILE A 6 -18.39 14.74 10.05
C ILE A 6 -17.34 13.67 9.75
N ILE A 7 -17.25 13.27 8.49
CA ILE A 7 -16.26 12.35 7.94
C ILE A 7 -15.87 12.85 6.54
N SER A 8 -14.63 12.61 6.14
CA SER A 8 -14.02 13.10 4.90
C SER A 8 -12.78 12.25 4.58
N ASP A 9 -12.26 12.35 3.36
CA ASP A 9 -10.92 11.84 3.03
C ASP A 9 -10.80 10.35 3.35
N LEU A 10 -11.76 9.57 2.83
CA LEU A 10 -11.91 8.13 3.10
C LEU A 10 -11.20 7.23 2.08
N HIS A 11 -11.01 7.72 0.85
CA HIS A 11 -10.39 7.00 -0.28
C HIS A 11 -10.94 5.57 -0.46
N LEU A 12 -12.27 5.43 -0.52
CA LEU A 12 -12.94 4.12 -0.63
C LEU A 12 -12.92 3.53 -2.05
N GLU A 13 -12.29 4.18 -3.02
CA GLU A 13 -12.01 3.66 -4.37
C GLU A 13 -10.66 2.95 -4.51
N THR A 14 -9.69 3.24 -3.62
CA THR A 14 -8.31 2.73 -3.72
C THR A 14 -7.87 2.08 -2.40
N PRO A 15 -8.16 0.79 -2.19
CA PRO A 15 -9.00 -0.12 -3.01
C PRO A 15 -10.50 0.14 -2.84
N SER A 16 -11.33 -0.43 -3.74
CA SER A 16 -12.80 -0.33 -3.69
C SER A 16 -13.35 -1.06 -2.46
N ALA A 17 -13.59 -0.31 -1.37
CA ALA A 17 -13.81 -0.82 -0.01
C ALA A 17 -15.15 -0.35 0.61
N TYR A 18 -16.13 -0.06 -0.25
CA TYR A 18 -17.44 0.50 0.08
C TYR A 18 -18.32 -0.35 1.01
N ASP A 19 -18.10 -1.66 1.07
CA ASP A 19 -18.80 -2.60 1.95
C ASP A 19 -18.08 -2.86 3.28
N LEU A 20 -16.78 -2.59 3.35
CA LEU A 20 -15.94 -2.80 4.54
C LEU A 20 -15.99 -1.62 5.53
N PHE A 21 -16.21 -0.39 5.06
CA PHE A 21 -16.12 0.81 5.91
C PHE A 21 -17.45 1.15 6.63
N ASP A 22 -17.63 0.61 7.85
CA ASP A 22 -18.76 0.97 8.71
C ASP A 22 -18.62 2.38 9.32
N ILE A 23 -19.70 3.16 9.24
CA ILE A 23 -19.86 4.44 9.95
C ILE A 23 -20.96 4.24 11.01
N PRO A 24 -20.60 3.84 12.25
CA PRO A 24 -21.59 3.59 13.29
C PRO A 24 -22.28 4.91 13.70
N PRO A 25 -23.61 5.02 13.62
CA PRO A 25 -24.32 6.29 13.76
C PRO A 25 -24.29 6.84 15.20
N GLN A 26 -23.57 7.93 15.40
CA GLN A 26 -23.49 8.66 16.67
C GLN A 26 -24.41 9.90 16.70
N ALA A 27 -24.83 10.37 15.54
CA ALA A 27 -25.63 11.58 15.31
C ALA A 27 -26.77 11.31 14.31
N PRO A 28 -27.84 12.12 14.26
CA PRO A 28 -28.89 11.98 13.24
C PRO A 28 -28.40 12.40 11.85
N TYR A 29 -27.42 13.30 11.76
CA TYR A 29 -26.92 13.84 10.50
C TYR A 29 -25.46 13.41 10.28
N LEU A 30 -25.17 12.85 9.11
CA LEU A 30 -23.82 12.57 8.61
C LEU A 30 -23.45 13.63 7.57
N ALA A 31 -22.21 14.09 7.58
CA ALA A 31 -21.64 14.88 6.50
C ALA A 31 -20.37 14.20 5.98
N LEU A 32 -20.40 13.85 4.70
CA LEU A 32 -19.31 13.26 3.91
C LEU A 32 -18.71 14.37 3.04
N LEU A 33 -17.52 14.85 3.40
CA LEU A 33 -16.94 16.09 2.88
C LEU A 33 -15.72 15.86 1.98
N GLY A 34 -15.94 15.39 0.75
CA GLY A 34 -14.89 15.18 -0.25
C GLY A 34 -14.02 13.94 -0.01
N ASP A 35 -13.45 13.47 -1.11
CA ASP A 35 -12.55 12.31 -1.24
C ASP A 35 -13.10 11.06 -0.54
N ILE A 36 -14.36 10.77 -0.85
CA ILE A 36 -15.15 9.70 -0.27
C ILE A 36 -15.06 8.44 -1.14
N GLY A 37 -15.00 8.63 -2.45
CA GLY A 37 -14.95 7.55 -3.42
C GLY A 37 -15.24 8.02 -4.85
N ASN A 38 -14.69 7.31 -5.82
CA ASN A 38 -14.88 7.57 -7.25
C ASN A 38 -16.36 7.39 -7.64
N VAL A 39 -16.96 8.46 -8.15
CA VAL A 39 -18.38 8.52 -8.55
C VAL A 39 -18.71 7.60 -9.72
N GLN A 40 -17.72 7.19 -10.53
CA GLN A 40 -17.93 6.22 -11.59
C GLN A 40 -18.15 4.80 -11.07
N ASP A 41 -17.65 4.45 -9.87
CA ASP A 41 -18.00 3.20 -9.20
C ASP A 41 -19.43 3.30 -8.61
N ASP A 42 -20.29 2.34 -8.92
CA ASP A 42 -21.64 2.25 -8.35
C ASP A 42 -21.64 1.80 -6.88
N GLY A 43 -20.51 1.25 -6.39
CA GLY A 43 -20.26 0.93 -4.99
C GLY A 43 -20.40 2.15 -4.07
N LEU A 44 -19.96 3.34 -4.51
CA LEU A 44 -20.16 4.60 -3.78
C LEU A 44 -21.64 4.85 -3.49
N PHE A 45 -22.51 4.60 -4.46
CA PHE A 45 -23.94 4.84 -4.33
C PHE A 45 -24.62 3.80 -3.43
N GLU A 46 -24.15 2.55 -3.38
CA GLU A 46 -24.61 1.58 -2.38
C GLU A 46 -24.07 1.87 -0.97
N PHE A 47 -22.83 2.34 -0.82
CA PHE A 47 -22.30 2.85 0.45
C PHE A 47 -23.15 4.02 0.98
N ILE A 48 -23.46 5.01 0.13
CA ILE A 48 -24.33 6.11 0.51
C ILE A 48 -25.74 5.60 0.86
N LYS A 49 -26.32 4.63 0.13
CA LYS A 49 -27.59 3.97 0.50
C LYS A 49 -27.52 3.24 1.85
N VAL A 50 -26.39 2.62 2.20
CA VAL A 50 -26.18 2.06 3.54
C VAL A 50 -26.25 3.17 4.59
N GLN A 51 -25.56 4.30 4.39
CA GLN A 51 -25.63 5.42 5.34
C GLN A 51 -27.04 6.02 5.44
N LEU A 52 -27.78 6.12 4.33
CA LEU A 52 -29.18 6.57 4.31
C LEU A 52 -30.14 5.63 5.04
N ARG A 53 -29.78 4.36 5.28
CA ARG A 53 -30.57 3.46 6.18
C ARG A 53 -30.31 3.79 7.64
N GLN A 54 -29.11 4.26 7.99
CA GLN A 54 -28.69 4.54 9.36
C GLN A 54 -29.09 5.95 9.82
N PHE A 55 -28.71 6.99 9.06
CA PHE A 55 -28.87 8.40 9.39
C PHE A 55 -30.24 8.97 8.95
N GLU A 56 -30.63 10.14 9.50
CA GLU A 56 -31.82 10.91 9.07
C GLU A 56 -31.52 11.76 7.83
N ILE A 57 -30.31 12.32 7.75
CA ILE A 57 -29.81 13.10 6.63
C ILE A 57 -28.34 12.73 6.39
N VAL A 58 -27.98 12.45 5.15
CA VAL A 58 -26.58 12.34 4.68
C VAL A 58 -26.31 13.49 3.74
N PHE A 59 -25.46 14.42 4.18
CA PHE A 59 -24.86 15.44 3.34
C PHE A 59 -23.66 14.84 2.63
N PHE A 60 -23.58 15.05 1.31
CA PHE A 60 -22.47 14.58 0.47
C PHE A 60 -21.94 15.73 -0.37
N LEU A 61 -20.63 15.91 -0.40
CA LEU A 61 -19.94 17.01 -1.04
C LEU A 61 -18.78 16.45 -1.86
N LEU A 62 -18.65 16.89 -3.11
CA LEU A 62 -17.59 16.40 -4.00
C LEU A 62 -16.23 17.04 -3.71
N GLY A 63 -15.21 16.19 -3.74
CA GLY A 63 -13.83 16.57 -3.89
C GLY A 63 -13.55 17.20 -5.26
N ASN A 64 -12.57 18.09 -5.31
CA ASN A 64 -12.27 18.85 -6.54
C ASN A 64 -11.57 18.03 -7.65
N HIS A 65 -11.30 16.74 -7.40
CA HIS A 65 -10.71 15.78 -8.32
C HIS A 65 -11.46 14.44 -8.42
N GLU A 66 -12.59 14.27 -7.70
CA GLU A 66 -13.45 13.07 -7.81
C GLU A 66 -14.04 12.81 -9.21
N PRO A 67 -14.05 13.76 -10.19
CA PRO A 67 -14.23 13.44 -11.61
C PRO A 67 -13.03 12.76 -12.30
N PHE A 68 -12.34 11.87 -11.58
CA PHE A 68 -11.24 11.08 -12.11
C PHE A 68 -11.70 10.19 -13.30
N HIS A 69 -10.96 10.25 -14.41
CA HIS A 69 -11.35 9.68 -15.72
C HIS A 69 -12.76 10.10 -16.19
N SER A 70 -13.18 11.32 -15.88
CA SER A 70 -14.48 11.84 -16.27
C SER A 70 -14.56 13.38 -16.26
N SER A 71 -15.74 13.91 -16.56
CA SER A 71 -16.02 15.34 -16.68
C SER A 71 -16.99 15.80 -15.58
N TRP A 72 -16.81 17.03 -15.10
CA TRP A 72 -17.65 17.63 -14.06
C TRP A 72 -19.17 17.56 -14.34
N PRO A 73 -19.68 17.85 -15.56
CA PRO A 73 -21.09 17.65 -15.89
C PRO A 73 -21.54 16.20 -15.75
N THR A 74 -20.74 15.24 -16.21
CA THR A 74 -21.06 13.79 -16.17
C THR A 74 -21.22 13.31 -14.73
N VAL A 75 -20.26 13.64 -13.87
CA VAL A 75 -20.27 13.27 -12.45
C VAL A 75 -21.41 13.95 -11.68
N LYS A 76 -21.64 15.26 -11.89
CA LYS A 76 -22.77 15.96 -11.29
C LYS A 76 -24.12 15.37 -11.73
N ASN A 77 -24.27 15.02 -13.01
CA ASN A 77 -25.47 14.38 -13.54
C ASN A 77 -25.72 12.99 -12.91
N LYS A 78 -24.68 12.17 -12.68
CA LYS A 78 -24.81 10.85 -12.03
C LYS A 78 -25.32 10.99 -10.58
N ILE A 79 -24.79 11.94 -9.82
CA ILE A 79 -25.19 12.21 -8.42
C ILE A 79 -26.58 12.84 -8.34
N GLN A 80 -26.92 13.76 -9.24
CA GLN A 80 -28.27 14.32 -9.32
C GLN A 80 -29.30 13.23 -9.67
N SER A 81 -28.97 12.30 -10.58
CA SER A 81 -29.80 11.14 -10.90
C SER A 81 -29.99 10.22 -9.69
N PHE A 82 -28.93 9.97 -8.93
CA PHE A 82 -29.01 9.25 -7.65
C PHE A 82 -29.93 9.97 -6.65
N SER A 83 -29.81 11.30 -6.47
CA SER A 83 -30.65 12.08 -5.56
C SER A 83 -32.14 11.93 -5.90
N HIS A 84 -32.51 12.10 -7.17
CA HIS A 84 -33.89 11.89 -7.63
C HIS A 84 -34.37 10.45 -7.37
N SER A 85 -33.49 9.44 -7.49
CA SER A 85 -33.84 8.05 -7.20
C SER A 85 -34.13 7.79 -5.71
N ILE A 86 -33.42 8.47 -4.80
CA ILE A 86 -33.66 8.41 -3.36
C ILE A 86 -34.98 9.11 -3.01
N GLU A 87 -35.25 10.29 -3.57
CA GLU A 87 -36.51 11.01 -3.37
C GLU A 87 -37.72 10.21 -3.85
N GLN A 88 -37.65 9.58 -5.03
CA GLN A 88 -38.70 8.69 -5.54
C GLN A 88 -38.91 7.49 -4.60
N GLN A 89 -37.84 6.87 -4.10
CA GLN A 89 -37.94 5.78 -3.12
C GLN A 89 -38.57 6.23 -1.80
N GLN A 90 -38.26 7.44 -1.31
CA GLN A 90 -38.92 7.99 -0.12
C GLN A 90 -40.43 8.18 -0.34
N GLN A 91 -40.83 8.72 -1.49
CA GLN A 91 -42.23 8.94 -1.86
C GLN A 91 -43.01 7.62 -2.01
N LEU A 92 -42.42 6.61 -2.64
CA LEU A 92 -43.04 5.29 -2.81
C LEU A 92 -43.21 4.55 -1.48
N ASN A 93 -42.20 4.59 -0.61
CA ASN A 93 -42.25 3.93 0.71
C ASN A 93 -43.24 4.60 1.68
N ALA A 94 -43.53 5.90 1.51
CA ALA A 94 -44.55 6.60 2.31
C ALA A 94 -45.98 6.04 2.14
N GLY A 95 -46.23 5.24 1.10
CA GLY A 95 -47.51 4.59 0.83
C GLY A 95 -47.63 3.12 1.25
N GLN A 96 -46.60 2.52 1.89
CA GLN A 96 -46.56 1.07 2.16
C GLN A 96 -46.42 0.69 3.65
N SER A 97 -46.75 -0.56 3.97
CA SER A 97 -47.02 -1.02 5.34
C SER A 97 -45.76 -1.36 6.17
N ALA A 98 -45.22 -0.36 6.87
CA ALA A 98 -44.67 -0.44 8.23
C ALA A 98 -43.55 -1.45 8.60
N SER A 99 -43.05 -2.28 7.67
CA SER A 99 -42.04 -3.32 7.95
C SER A 99 -40.59 -2.88 7.71
N SER A 100 -40.37 -1.77 7.00
CA SER A 100 -39.06 -1.18 6.73
C SER A 100 -39.00 0.28 7.22
N LYS A 101 -37.84 0.68 7.77
CA LYS A 101 -37.55 2.09 8.05
C LYS A 101 -37.35 2.82 6.70
N PRO A 102 -38.00 3.97 6.45
CA PRO A 102 -37.72 4.76 5.25
C PRO A 102 -36.27 5.26 5.25
N LEU A 103 -35.69 5.41 4.05
CA LEU A 103 -34.37 6.02 3.88
C LEU A 103 -34.38 7.47 4.40
N GLY A 104 -33.29 7.88 5.04
CA GLY A 104 -32.97 9.28 5.31
C GLY A 104 -32.81 10.09 4.02
N LYS A 105 -32.71 11.42 4.14
CA LYS A 105 -32.54 12.31 3.00
C LYS A 105 -31.09 12.36 2.53
N PHE A 106 -30.87 12.23 1.23
CA PHE A 106 -29.60 12.57 0.60
C PHE A 106 -29.60 14.06 0.24
N ILE A 107 -28.55 14.79 0.60
CA ILE A 107 -28.37 16.20 0.24
C ILE A 107 -27.00 16.38 -0.41
N PHE A 108 -26.99 16.54 -1.74
CA PHE A 108 -25.78 16.89 -2.47
C PHE A 108 -25.44 18.37 -2.23
N LEU A 109 -24.16 18.65 -1.93
CA LEU A 109 -23.67 19.98 -1.56
C LEU A 109 -22.89 20.65 -2.72
N ASP A 110 -23.62 20.98 -3.78
CA ASP A 110 -23.14 21.75 -4.92
C ASP A 110 -23.86 23.10 -4.94
N GLN A 111 -23.19 24.16 -4.44
CA GLN A 111 -23.79 25.49 -4.18
C GLN A 111 -25.19 25.42 -3.54
N THR A 112 -25.33 24.52 -2.55
CA THR A 112 -26.60 24.12 -1.97
C THR A 112 -26.79 24.71 -0.58
N ARG A 113 -27.95 25.33 -0.37
CA ARG A 113 -28.45 25.75 0.94
C ARG A 113 -29.48 24.73 1.42
N TYR A 114 -29.28 24.19 2.63
CA TYR A 114 -30.26 23.34 3.29
C TYR A 114 -30.60 23.87 4.68
N ASP A 115 -31.87 24.13 4.92
CA ASP A 115 -32.35 24.66 6.19
C ASP A 115 -32.76 23.50 7.11
N ILE A 116 -31.95 23.27 8.16
CA ILE A 116 -32.13 22.18 9.13
C ILE A 116 -33.35 22.45 10.02
N SER A 117 -33.54 23.71 10.41
CA SER A 117 -34.53 24.11 11.41
C SER A 117 -34.96 25.57 11.25
N SER A 118 -35.68 26.10 12.24
CA SER A 118 -36.01 27.53 12.34
C SER A 118 -34.83 28.42 12.73
N ASP A 119 -33.69 27.88 13.19
CA ASP A 119 -32.52 28.70 13.53
C ASP A 119 -31.18 28.25 12.90
N LEU A 120 -31.12 27.08 12.26
CA LEU A 120 -29.90 26.54 11.63
C LEU A 120 -30.05 26.32 10.11
N THR A 121 -29.08 26.84 9.35
CA THR A 121 -28.86 26.55 7.93
C THR A 121 -27.48 25.91 7.72
N VAL A 122 -27.41 24.90 6.86
CA VAL A 122 -26.18 24.39 6.24
C VAL A 122 -26.01 25.04 4.86
N LEU A 123 -24.81 25.52 4.55
CA LEU A 123 -24.36 25.86 3.20
C LEU A 123 -23.26 24.89 2.80
N GLY A 124 -23.25 24.41 1.55
CA GLY A 124 -22.12 23.64 1.04
C GLY A 124 -21.92 23.75 -0.46
N CYS A 125 -20.65 23.75 -0.84
CA CYS A 125 -20.09 23.75 -2.19
C CYS A 125 -18.67 23.20 -2.09
N THR A 126 -18.12 22.62 -3.16
CA THR A 126 -16.72 22.13 -3.16
C THR A 126 -15.75 23.19 -2.62
N LEU A 127 -15.92 24.47 -2.98
CA LEU A 127 -14.96 25.54 -2.73
C LEU A 127 -13.60 25.17 -3.33
N TYR A 128 -13.53 25.33 -4.65
CA TYR A 128 -12.29 25.21 -5.41
C TYR A 128 -11.21 26.13 -4.82
N SER A 129 -9.95 25.74 -5.01
CA SER A 129 -8.79 26.44 -4.46
C SER A 129 -8.47 27.72 -5.24
N LYS A 130 -7.74 28.67 -4.63
CA LYS A 130 -7.45 29.96 -5.27
C LYS A 130 -6.08 29.95 -5.97
N ILE A 131 -6.05 29.40 -7.17
CA ILE A 131 -4.89 29.50 -8.07
C ILE A 131 -4.78 30.94 -8.59
N THR A 132 -3.65 31.61 -8.33
CA THR A 132 -3.36 32.95 -8.89
C THR A 132 -2.56 32.86 -10.19
N LYS A 133 -2.54 33.93 -11.02
CA LYS A 133 -1.79 33.92 -12.29
C LYS A 133 -0.31 33.52 -12.15
N PRO A 134 0.46 33.97 -11.13
CA PRO A 134 1.83 33.51 -10.92
C PRO A 134 1.99 32.04 -10.49
N GLN A 135 0.90 31.38 -10.06
CA GLN A 135 0.89 29.96 -9.66
C GLN A 135 0.34 29.05 -10.77
N GLU A 136 -0.19 29.63 -11.86
CA GLU A 136 -0.88 28.94 -12.94
C GLU A 136 -0.02 27.86 -13.60
N GLU A 137 1.23 28.18 -13.90
CA GLU A 137 2.23 27.24 -14.45
C GLU A 137 2.60 26.15 -13.42
N THR A 138 2.94 26.55 -12.18
CA THR A 138 3.35 25.61 -11.12
C THR A 138 2.25 24.62 -10.72
N VAL A 139 0.98 25.06 -10.75
CA VAL A 139 -0.17 24.18 -10.50
C VAL A 139 -0.49 23.33 -11.73
N SER A 140 -0.47 23.90 -12.95
CA SER A 140 -0.80 23.17 -14.18
C SER A 140 0.24 22.14 -14.62
N PHE A 141 1.47 22.20 -14.10
CA PHE A 141 2.52 21.19 -14.33
C PHE A 141 2.91 20.40 -13.08
N GLY A 142 2.37 20.75 -11.90
CA GLY A 142 2.75 20.16 -10.62
C GLY A 142 1.68 19.30 -9.94
N LEU A 143 0.41 19.32 -10.40
CA LEU A 143 -0.70 18.60 -9.77
C LEU A 143 -1.30 17.53 -10.68
N ASN A 144 -0.89 16.29 -10.43
CA ASN A 144 -1.35 15.10 -11.16
C ASN A 144 -2.85 14.84 -11.03
N ASP A 145 -3.43 15.17 -9.86
CA ASP A 145 -4.79 14.83 -9.47
C ASP A 145 -5.85 15.43 -10.41
N PHE A 146 -5.52 16.51 -11.13
CA PHE A 146 -6.40 17.14 -12.11
C PHE A 146 -6.18 16.65 -13.55
N TYR A 147 -5.08 15.94 -13.86
CA TYR A 147 -4.75 15.53 -15.24
C TYR A 147 -5.72 14.50 -15.82
N GLN A 148 -6.35 13.69 -14.96
CA GLN A 148 -7.31 12.66 -15.38
C GLN A 148 -8.76 13.18 -15.45
N ILE A 149 -8.99 14.47 -15.23
CA ILE A 149 -10.31 15.11 -15.36
C ILE A 149 -10.46 15.61 -16.80
N GLU A 150 -11.47 15.10 -17.50
CA GLU A 150 -11.85 15.54 -18.85
C GLU A 150 -12.09 17.07 -18.89
N ASP A 151 -11.50 17.74 -19.87
CA ASP A 151 -11.59 19.18 -20.13
C ASP A 151 -11.20 20.11 -18.95
N TRP A 152 -10.44 19.61 -17.96
CA TRP A 152 -9.96 20.47 -16.86
C TRP A 152 -8.98 21.54 -17.34
N THR A 153 -9.16 22.75 -16.84
CA THR A 153 -8.27 23.89 -17.09
C THR A 153 -8.15 24.75 -15.83
N VAL A 154 -7.00 25.43 -15.66
CA VAL A 154 -6.83 26.39 -14.56
C VAL A 154 -7.83 27.55 -14.67
N GLU A 155 -8.21 27.97 -15.87
CA GLU A 155 -9.26 28.98 -16.06
C GLU A 155 -10.63 28.47 -15.54
N GLY A 156 -11.03 27.25 -15.90
CA GLY A 156 -12.25 26.62 -15.39
C GLY A 156 -12.25 26.44 -13.86
N HIS A 157 -11.14 25.97 -13.28
CA HIS A 157 -10.96 25.83 -11.83
C HIS A 157 -11.13 27.19 -11.12
N ARG A 158 -10.53 28.26 -11.67
CA ARG A 158 -10.61 29.61 -11.10
C ARG A 158 -11.99 30.24 -11.26
N ALA A 159 -12.68 29.99 -12.38
CA ALA A 159 -14.07 30.39 -12.55
C ALA A 159 -14.99 29.70 -11.52
N ALA A 160 -14.76 28.41 -11.24
CA ALA A 160 -15.48 27.67 -10.21
C ALA A 160 -15.20 28.20 -8.79
N HIS A 161 -13.95 28.56 -8.46
CA HIS A 161 -13.59 29.21 -7.19
C HIS A 161 -14.36 30.52 -6.98
N GLU A 162 -14.32 31.43 -7.96
CA GLU A 162 -15.00 32.72 -7.84
C GLU A 162 -16.53 32.57 -7.83
N ALA A 163 -17.09 31.55 -8.49
CA ALA A 163 -18.51 31.20 -8.41
C ALA A 163 -18.93 30.72 -7.01
N ASP A 164 -18.21 29.74 -6.44
CA ASP A 164 -18.46 29.23 -5.08
C ASP A 164 -18.31 30.34 -4.02
N LEU A 165 -17.27 31.16 -4.14
CA LEU A 165 -17.01 32.28 -3.25
C LEU A 165 -18.10 33.36 -3.35
N THR A 166 -18.53 33.71 -4.57
CA THR A 166 -19.62 34.67 -4.81
C THR A 166 -20.94 34.14 -4.26
N TRP A 167 -21.23 32.85 -4.44
CA TRP A 167 -22.43 32.20 -3.92
C TRP A 167 -22.43 32.19 -2.37
N LEU A 168 -21.33 31.74 -1.73
CA LEU A 168 -21.18 31.75 -0.26
C LEU A 168 -21.35 33.15 0.32
N ASN A 169 -20.64 34.14 -0.23
CA ASN A 169 -20.75 35.54 0.18
C ASN A 169 -22.19 36.06 0.04
N THR A 170 -22.88 35.72 -1.05
CA THR A 170 -24.26 36.14 -1.34
C THR A 170 -25.28 35.49 -0.40
N GLN A 171 -25.17 34.19 -0.12
CA GLN A 171 -26.05 33.48 0.80
C GLN A 171 -25.90 34.00 2.24
N VAL A 172 -24.66 34.14 2.72
CA VAL A 172 -24.38 34.63 4.08
C VAL A 172 -24.83 36.08 4.24
N SER A 173 -24.60 36.94 3.24
CA SER A 173 -25.03 38.35 3.26
C SER A 173 -26.55 38.49 3.25
N ASN A 174 -27.25 37.69 2.44
CA ASN A 174 -28.71 37.73 2.40
C ASN A 174 -29.33 37.22 3.70
N MET A 175 -28.87 36.09 4.23
CA MET A 175 -29.37 35.59 5.52
C MET A 175 -29.11 36.58 6.66
N ALA A 176 -27.90 37.15 6.77
CA ALA A 176 -27.59 38.17 7.77
C ALA A 176 -28.50 39.42 7.70
N ARG A 177 -29.11 39.70 6.54
CA ARG A 177 -30.06 40.79 6.31
C ARG A 177 -31.53 40.39 6.52
N THR A 178 -31.93 39.17 6.15
CA THR A 178 -33.35 38.75 6.17
C THR A 178 -33.74 37.96 7.42
N ASP A 179 -32.80 37.21 8.00
CA ASP A 179 -32.94 36.51 9.28
C ASP A 179 -31.62 36.66 10.07
N PRO A 180 -31.46 37.77 10.81
CA PRO A 180 -30.24 38.01 11.57
C PRO A 180 -30.07 37.06 12.77
N GLN A 181 -31.04 36.21 13.12
CA GLN A 181 -30.90 35.21 14.19
C GLN A 181 -30.48 33.84 13.65
N ARG A 182 -30.64 33.59 12.34
CA ARG A 182 -30.11 32.42 11.64
C ARG A 182 -28.63 32.22 11.94
N LYS A 183 -28.27 31.00 12.30
CA LYS A 183 -26.87 30.56 12.41
C LYS A 183 -26.57 29.63 11.24
N ILE A 184 -25.33 29.66 10.80
CA ILE A 184 -24.89 29.00 9.57
C ILE A 184 -23.75 28.05 9.90
N MET A 185 -23.85 26.82 9.40
CA MET A 185 -22.73 25.90 9.26
C MET A 185 -22.33 25.87 7.79
N VAL A 186 -21.03 25.90 7.52
CA VAL A 186 -20.49 25.79 6.15
C VAL A 186 -19.69 24.51 6.03
N PHE A 187 -19.91 23.77 4.94
CA PHE A 187 -19.16 22.57 4.59
C PHE A 187 -18.49 22.76 3.23
N THR A 188 -17.20 22.47 3.14
CA THR A 188 -16.38 22.58 1.92
C THR A 188 -15.50 21.35 1.75
N HIS A 189 -14.86 21.23 0.59
CA HIS A 189 -13.79 20.27 0.35
C HIS A 189 -12.50 20.80 0.99
N HIS A 190 -12.09 21.99 0.56
CA HIS A 190 -10.82 22.62 0.97
C HIS A 190 -10.90 23.38 2.30
N SER A 191 -9.74 23.51 2.94
CA SER A 191 -9.53 24.35 4.13
C SER A 191 -9.79 25.84 3.80
N PRO A 192 -10.57 26.56 4.63
CA PRO A 192 -10.93 27.97 4.41
C PRO A 192 -9.89 28.97 4.94
N ILE A 193 -8.84 28.49 5.61
CA ILE A 193 -7.84 29.30 6.31
C ILE A 193 -6.44 28.70 6.13
N SER A 194 -6.00 28.61 4.87
CA SER A 194 -4.71 28.02 4.45
C SER A 194 -3.43 28.62 5.06
N ALA A 195 -3.55 29.66 5.89
CA ALA A 195 -2.47 30.34 6.59
C ALA A 195 -2.50 30.16 8.13
N ASP A 196 -3.44 29.38 8.67
CA ASP A 196 -3.41 28.95 10.08
C ASP A 196 -2.83 27.53 10.16
N ALA A 197 -1.66 27.39 10.79
CA ALA A 197 -0.94 26.13 10.93
C ALA A 197 -1.69 25.05 11.75
N ARG A 198 -2.86 25.36 12.32
CA ARG A 198 -3.78 24.40 12.94
C ARG A 198 -4.73 23.73 11.94
N ALA A 199 -4.79 24.21 10.70
CA ALA A 199 -5.68 23.75 9.63
C ALA A 199 -4.93 23.36 8.33
N VAL A 200 -3.63 23.09 8.46
CA VAL A 200 -2.69 22.73 7.38
C VAL A 200 -1.72 21.67 7.91
N ASP A 201 -1.43 20.62 7.14
CA ASP A 201 -0.43 19.64 7.56
C ASP A 201 0.99 20.25 7.57
N PRO A 202 1.76 20.12 8.66
CA PRO A 202 3.13 20.63 8.74
C PRO A 202 4.06 20.14 7.62
N ARG A 203 3.80 18.96 7.03
CA ARG A 203 4.55 18.41 5.88
C ARG A 203 4.39 19.25 4.60
N HIS A 204 3.25 19.94 4.46
CA HIS A 204 2.87 20.66 3.23
C HIS A 204 2.88 22.19 3.37
N ALA A 205 3.18 22.70 4.58
CA ALA A 205 3.18 24.13 4.90
C ALA A 205 4.09 25.02 4.01
N ASN A 206 5.14 24.45 3.40
CA ASN A 206 6.06 25.14 2.49
C ASN A 206 5.94 24.69 1.01
N SER A 207 4.93 23.87 0.66
CA SER A 207 4.81 23.33 -0.69
C SER A 207 4.36 24.37 -1.72
N SER A 208 5.05 24.41 -2.87
CA SER A 208 4.78 25.37 -3.95
C SER A 208 3.42 25.17 -4.64
N ILE A 209 2.86 23.96 -4.52
CA ILE A 209 1.58 23.55 -5.12
C ILE A 209 0.38 23.67 -4.16
N SER A 210 0.57 24.06 -2.89
CA SER A 210 -0.51 24.16 -1.88
C SER A 210 -1.69 25.06 -2.28
N SER A 211 -1.49 25.98 -3.23
CA SER A 211 -2.55 26.82 -3.81
C SER A 211 -3.59 26.06 -4.65
N GLY A 212 -3.35 24.80 -5.00
CA GLY A 212 -4.34 23.89 -5.62
C GLY A 212 -5.24 23.14 -4.63
N PHE A 213 -4.92 23.19 -3.33
CA PHE A 213 -5.51 22.34 -2.28
C PHE A 213 -6.05 23.10 -1.06
N ALA A 214 -5.84 24.41 -0.99
CA ALA A 214 -6.34 25.23 0.11
C ALA A 214 -6.66 26.65 -0.35
N THR A 215 -7.43 27.39 0.45
CA THR A 215 -7.75 28.79 0.18
C THR A 215 -7.77 29.60 1.48
N ASP A 216 -7.56 30.91 1.39
CA ASP A 216 -7.67 31.81 2.54
C ASP A 216 -8.87 32.73 2.34
N LEU A 217 -9.90 32.55 3.18
CA LEU A 217 -11.12 33.34 3.14
C LEU A 217 -11.11 34.52 4.12
N ARG A 218 -9.99 34.81 4.82
CA ARG A 218 -9.91 35.99 5.70
C ARG A 218 -10.17 37.27 4.91
N GLY A 219 -11.11 38.09 5.39
CA GLY A 219 -11.63 39.27 4.68
C GLY A 219 -12.86 39.02 3.77
N GLN A 220 -13.26 37.77 3.54
CA GLN A 220 -14.48 37.44 2.77
C GLN A 220 -15.72 37.45 3.67
N THR A 221 -16.84 37.98 3.19
CA THR A 221 -18.08 38.14 3.98
C THR A 221 -18.59 36.81 4.58
N CYS A 222 -18.42 35.69 3.88
CA CYS A 222 -18.74 34.36 4.38
C CYS A 222 -17.88 33.95 5.60
N TRP A 223 -16.61 34.36 5.64
CA TRP A 223 -15.71 34.11 6.76
C TRP A 223 -15.81 35.15 7.87
N GLU A 224 -16.06 36.42 7.54
CA GLU A 224 -16.17 37.50 8.53
C GLU A 224 -17.50 37.45 9.29
N SER A 225 -18.59 37.02 8.66
CA SER A 225 -19.93 37.05 9.25
C SER A 225 -20.01 36.26 10.58
N PRO A 226 -20.48 36.87 11.69
CA PRO A 226 -20.65 36.18 12.96
C PRO A 226 -21.84 35.20 12.96
N ARG A 227 -22.63 35.16 11.88
CA ARG A 227 -23.72 34.18 11.69
C ARG A 227 -23.17 32.79 11.34
N VAL A 228 -22.05 32.71 10.61
CA VAL A 228 -21.33 31.44 10.42
C VAL A 228 -20.65 31.05 11.74
N ARG A 229 -20.94 29.85 12.23
CA ARG A 229 -20.50 29.35 13.56
C ARG A 229 -19.57 28.15 13.49
N VAL A 230 -19.71 27.30 12.49
CA VAL A 230 -18.87 26.11 12.25
C VAL A 230 -18.49 26.03 10.79
N TRP A 231 -17.26 25.64 10.51
CA TRP A 231 -16.75 25.33 9.16
C TRP A 231 -16.11 23.93 9.16
N GLY A 232 -16.64 23.02 8.35
CA GLY A 232 -16.13 21.66 8.16
C GLY A 232 -15.46 21.47 6.80
N PHE A 233 -14.34 20.76 6.73
CA PHE A 233 -13.60 20.50 5.48
C PHE A 233 -12.82 19.16 5.48
N GLY A 234 -12.42 18.69 4.29
CA GLY A 234 -11.89 17.34 4.08
C GLY A 234 -10.51 17.18 3.43
N HIS A 235 -10.03 18.14 2.64
CA HIS A 235 -8.85 17.89 1.79
C HIS A 235 -7.53 18.43 2.36
N THR A 236 -7.01 17.78 3.43
CA THR A 236 -5.69 18.13 3.98
C THR A 236 -4.90 16.95 4.56
N HIS A 237 -5.46 15.73 4.56
CA HIS A 237 -4.97 14.55 5.31
C HIS A 237 -4.61 14.85 6.79
N HIS A 238 -5.30 15.83 7.40
CA HIS A 238 -4.96 16.45 8.67
C HIS A 238 -6.20 16.74 9.52
N ASN A 239 -6.24 16.16 10.72
CA ASN A 239 -7.37 16.30 11.63
C ASN A 239 -7.22 17.52 12.55
N CYS A 240 -8.13 18.49 12.41
CA CYS A 240 -8.21 19.66 13.28
C CYS A 240 -9.57 19.77 13.99
N ASP A 241 -9.59 20.46 15.13
CA ASP A 241 -10.81 20.83 15.87
C ASP A 241 -10.49 21.98 16.82
N PHE A 242 -10.70 23.23 16.39
CA PHE A 242 -10.36 24.42 17.17
C PHE A 242 -11.36 25.55 16.97
N THR A 243 -11.29 26.58 17.81
CA THR A 243 -12.02 27.84 17.59
C THR A 243 -11.05 28.91 17.11
N GLU A 244 -11.31 29.50 15.95
CA GLU A 244 -10.54 30.62 15.42
C GLU A 244 -10.84 31.88 16.23
N GLU A 245 -9.79 32.51 16.76
CA GLU A 245 -9.85 33.47 17.86
C GLU A 245 -10.49 34.81 17.46
N ARG A 246 -10.32 35.25 16.21
CA ARG A 246 -10.79 36.54 15.72
C ARG A 246 -12.27 36.54 15.38
N THR A 247 -12.79 35.44 14.84
CA THR A 247 -14.20 35.32 14.40
C THR A 247 -15.07 34.46 15.31
N GLY A 248 -14.47 33.72 16.26
CA GLY A 248 -15.17 32.83 17.18
C GLY A 248 -15.87 31.65 16.48
N LYS A 249 -15.34 31.21 15.33
CA LYS A 249 -15.82 30.08 14.52
C LYS A 249 -15.12 28.79 14.91
N ARG A 250 -15.86 27.67 15.00
CA ARG A 250 -15.26 26.35 15.12
C ARG A 250 -14.82 25.85 13.74
N VAL A 251 -13.53 25.56 13.59
CA VAL A 251 -12.91 25.01 12.39
C VAL A 251 -12.59 23.54 12.65
N ILE A 252 -13.03 22.65 11.76
CA ILE A 252 -12.97 21.21 12.01
C ILE A 252 -12.75 20.39 10.74
N ALA A 253 -11.88 19.39 10.87
CA ALA A 253 -11.67 18.31 9.92
C ALA A 253 -11.85 16.96 10.64
N ASN A 254 -12.29 15.93 9.92
CA ASN A 254 -12.30 14.55 10.40
C ASN A 254 -11.97 13.61 9.24
N GLN A 255 -10.70 13.61 8.89
CA GLN A 255 -10.13 13.07 7.66
C GLN A 255 -9.52 11.71 7.98
N ARG A 256 -9.93 10.64 7.27
CA ARG A 256 -9.38 9.29 7.51
C ARG A 256 -7.97 9.19 6.93
N GLY A 257 -7.68 9.84 5.80
CA GLY A 257 -6.52 9.52 4.98
C GLY A 257 -6.69 8.20 4.21
N TYR A 258 -5.72 7.92 3.35
CA TYR A 258 -5.67 6.71 2.52
C TYR A 258 -5.84 5.41 3.32
N TYR A 259 -6.34 4.38 2.65
CA TYR A 259 -6.61 3.07 3.24
C TYR A 259 -5.43 2.48 4.04
N PHE A 260 -4.21 2.64 3.50
CA PHE A 260 -2.94 2.17 4.05
C PHE A 260 -2.27 3.14 5.04
N SER A 261 -2.77 4.37 5.22
CA SER A 261 -2.16 5.37 6.11
C SER A 261 -3.21 6.29 6.74
N GLN A 262 -3.73 5.88 7.90
CA GLN A 262 -4.76 6.64 8.61
C GLN A 262 -4.19 7.94 9.21
N ALA A 263 -4.76 9.07 8.79
CA ALA A 263 -4.42 10.40 9.27
C ALA A 263 -4.59 10.53 10.79
N LYS A 264 -3.52 10.98 11.45
CA LYS A 264 -3.44 11.12 12.91
C LYS A 264 -4.58 11.98 13.46
N GLY A 265 -5.29 11.46 14.46
CA GLY A 265 -6.39 12.17 15.14
C GLY A 265 -7.77 12.00 14.50
N PHE A 266 -7.92 11.12 13.51
CA PHE A 266 -9.24 10.69 13.01
C PHE A 266 -10.03 9.98 14.11
N ASP A 267 -11.33 10.26 14.20
CA ASP A 267 -12.28 9.49 15.00
C ASP A 267 -13.59 9.31 14.24
N VAL A 268 -13.88 8.08 13.80
CA VAL A 268 -15.13 7.74 13.10
C VAL A 268 -16.39 8.08 13.93
N LYS A 269 -16.27 8.25 15.25
CA LYS A 269 -17.34 8.59 16.19
C LYS A 269 -17.40 10.07 16.58
N LYS A 270 -16.59 10.94 15.95
CA LYS A 270 -16.52 12.39 16.25
C LYS A 270 -17.85 13.08 15.94
N VAL A 271 -18.46 13.70 16.97
CA VAL A 271 -19.75 14.42 16.85
C VAL A 271 -19.63 15.88 17.25
N ILE A 272 -20.23 16.75 16.44
CA ILE A 272 -20.40 18.18 16.67
C ILE A 272 -21.80 18.43 17.21
N ASN A 273 -21.90 18.95 18.44
CA ASN A 273 -23.15 19.39 19.03
C ASN A 273 -23.33 20.90 18.81
N TYR A 274 -24.19 21.32 17.88
CA TYR A 274 -24.46 22.73 17.61
C TYR A 274 -25.09 23.46 18.82
N SER A 275 -25.91 22.76 19.60
CA SER A 275 -26.57 23.29 20.80
C SER A 275 -25.62 23.54 22.00
N ALA A 276 -24.33 23.18 21.92
CA ALA A 276 -23.37 23.44 23.00
C ALA A 276 -22.86 24.90 23.04
N PHE A 277 -23.02 25.66 21.95
CA PHE A 277 -22.38 26.97 21.75
C PHE A 277 -23.14 28.17 22.38
N HIS A 278 -23.78 27.97 23.52
CA HIS A 278 -24.39 29.05 24.33
C HIS A 278 -23.71 29.29 25.69
N LEU A 279 -22.86 28.37 26.18
CA LEU A 279 -22.33 28.44 27.55
C LEU A 279 -20.91 29.03 27.69
N PHE A 280 -20.14 29.13 26.60
CA PHE A 280 -18.69 29.40 26.65
C PHE A 280 -18.27 30.86 26.89
N MET A 281 -19.11 31.68 27.53
CA MET A 281 -18.73 33.00 28.04
C MET A 281 -18.77 33.11 29.58
N MET A 282 -19.28 32.11 30.31
CA MET A 282 -19.30 32.09 31.78
C MET A 282 -19.22 30.68 32.37
N ALA A 283 -18.01 30.19 32.63
CA ALA A 283 -17.68 29.30 33.76
C ALA A 283 -16.19 28.92 33.79
N SER A 284 -15.41 29.60 34.64
CA SER A 284 -14.22 29.01 35.26
C SER A 284 -14.44 29.01 36.76
N ILE A 285 -14.64 27.83 37.38
CA ILE A 285 -14.52 27.55 38.83
C ILE A 285 -14.89 26.08 39.13
N ALA A 286 -14.38 25.57 40.26
CA ALA A 286 -14.79 24.38 41.02
C ALA A 286 -14.44 22.95 40.49
N ARG A 287 -13.59 22.30 41.31
CA ARG A 287 -13.25 20.87 41.33
C ARG A 287 -14.45 19.95 41.64
N ALA A 288 -14.38 18.74 41.06
CA ALA A 288 -14.56 17.40 41.67
C ALA A 288 -15.73 17.07 42.61
N LEU A 289 -16.33 15.88 42.41
CA LEU A 289 -16.47 14.83 43.44
C LEU A 289 -16.88 13.46 42.84
N ARG A 290 -16.54 12.38 43.57
CA ARG A 290 -17.07 10.99 43.45
C ARG A 290 -18.21 10.84 44.52
N PRO A 291 -19.14 9.85 44.50
CA PRO A 291 -18.81 8.42 44.34
C PRO A 291 -19.87 7.42 43.80
N LEU A 292 -19.38 6.19 43.56
CA LEU A 292 -19.97 4.85 43.76
C LEU A 292 -21.50 4.65 43.91
N SER A 293 -22.02 3.66 43.16
CA SER A 293 -23.04 2.71 43.64
C SER A 293 -22.75 1.27 43.14
N ARG A 294 -23.42 0.27 43.71
CA ARG A 294 -23.21 -1.18 43.49
C ARG A 294 -24.56 -1.87 43.15
N ASN A 295 -24.49 -3.19 42.87
CA ASN A 295 -25.58 -4.20 42.84
C ASN A 295 -26.25 -4.41 41.46
N THR A 296 -26.65 -5.62 41.04
CA THR A 296 -26.45 -6.99 41.60
C THR A 296 -26.57 -8.04 40.47
N ALA A 297 -26.13 -9.28 40.72
CA ALA A 297 -26.18 -10.39 39.75
C ALA A 297 -27.46 -11.26 39.84
N SER A 298 -27.75 -12.02 38.79
CA SER A 298 -28.68 -13.17 38.79
C SER A 298 -28.11 -14.37 38.01
N LEU A 299 -28.50 -15.59 38.39
CA LEU A 299 -27.81 -16.86 38.15
C LEU A 299 -28.71 -17.93 37.48
N ARG A 300 -28.09 -19.05 37.02
CA ARG A 300 -28.68 -20.39 36.65
C ARG A 300 -29.33 -20.50 35.24
N LEU A 301 -29.34 -21.66 34.55
CA LEU A 301 -28.60 -22.93 34.68
C LEU A 301 -28.69 -23.80 33.40
N GLY A 302 -27.63 -24.57 33.09
CA GLY A 302 -27.70 -25.84 32.31
C GLY A 302 -27.75 -25.74 30.78
N ALA A 303 -27.45 -26.79 30.00
CA ALA A 303 -27.01 -28.15 30.36
C ALA A 303 -26.09 -28.78 29.26
N THR A 304 -25.59 -30.01 29.48
CA THR A 304 -24.48 -30.62 28.71
C THR A 304 -24.87 -31.83 27.86
N ARG A 305 -24.09 -32.15 26.80
CA ARG A 305 -23.74 -33.55 26.42
C ARG A 305 -22.55 -33.67 25.43
N ARG A 306 -22.05 -34.91 25.32
CA ARG A 306 -20.84 -35.46 24.63
C ARG A 306 -21.08 -37.00 24.46
N PRO A 307 -20.21 -37.82 23.83
CA PRO A 307 -19.51 -37.67 22.53
C PRO A 307 -19.37 -39.03 21.74
N LEU A 308 -18.58 -39.06 20.65
CA LEU A 308 -17.89 -40.26 20.06
C LEU A 308 -18.79 -41.38 19.45
N PRO A 309 -18.25 -42.42 18.73
CA PRO A 309 -16.88 -42.71 18.28
C PRO A 309 -16.74 -42.49 16.72
N THR A 310 -16.00 -43.17 15.82
CA THR A 310 -15.17 -44.42 15.80
C THR A 310 -13.99 -44.32 14.80
N ARG A 311 -13.64 -45.38 14.03
CA ARG A 311 -12.37 -45.55 13.28
C ARG A 311 -12.45 -46.67 12.23
N ALA A 312 -11.69 -46.59 11.13
CA ALA A 312 -11.34 -47.72 10.24
C ALA A 312 -9.94 -47.51 9.59
N ILE A 313 -9.23 -48.59 9.21
CA ILE A 313 -7.87 -48.54 8.63
C ILE A 313 -7.67 -49.68 7.61
N THR A 314 -7.24 -49.32 6.40
CA THR A 314 -6.55 -50.12 5.37
C THR A 314 -6.03 -49.13 4.30
N SER A 315 -4.93 -49.29 3.56
CA SER A 315 -3.68 -50.07 3.67
C SER A 315 -2.92 -49.80 2.35
N THR A 316 -1.75 -49.17 2.43
CA THR A 316 -0.65 -49.21 1.42
C THR A 316 -0.99 -49.28 -0.09
N HIS A 317 -0.78 -48.17 -0.80
CA HIS A 317 -0.08 -48.19 -2.09
C HIS A 317 0.84 -46.96 -2.19
N ALA A 318 2.11 -47.18 -2.53
CA ALA A 318 3.11 -46.13 -2.66
C ALA A 318 3.28 -45.74 -4.14
N PHE A 319 2.60 -44.67 -4.57
CA PHE A 319 2.80 -44.05 -5.88
C PHE A 319 2.83 -42.52 -5.79
N SER A 320 3.49 -41.90 -6.77
CA SER A 320 3.79 -40.47 -6.87
C SER A 320 2.62 -39.55 -6.49
N THR A 321 2.76 -38.80 -5.40
CA THR A 321 1.89 -37.67 -5.06
C THR A 321 2.24 -36.39 -5.84
N THR A 322 2.58 -36.56 -7.12
CA THR A 322 2.12 -35.58 -8.10
C THR A 322 0.59 -35.61 -8.09
N SER A 323 -0.05 -34.48 -7.81
CA SER A 323 -1.44 -34.33 -8.26
C SER A 323 -1.51 -34.70 -9.75
N ARG A 324 -2.60 -35.37 -10.17
CA ARG A 324 -2.98 -35.27 -11.59
C ARG A 324 -3.02 -33.79 -11.95
N ARG A 325 -2.63 -33.41 -13.16
CA ARG A 325 -2.91 -32.05 -13.63
C ARG A 325 -4.39 -31.79 -13.39
N ARG A 326 -4.70 -30.79 -12.56
CA ARG A 326 -5.94 -30.05 -12.74
C ARG A 326 -5.64 -29.22 -13.98
N ASP A 327 -6.24 -29.58 -15.10
CA ASP A 327 -6.25 -28.67 -16.23
C ASP A 327 -7.09 -27.47 -15.76
N VAL A 328 -6.40 -26.38 -15.41
CA VAL A 328 -7.05 -25.17 -14.91
C VAL A 328 -7.82 -24.57 -16.07
N ASP A 329 -9.12 -24.35 -15.87
CA ASP A 329 -9.98 -23.80 -16.91
C ASP A 329 -9.71 -22.32 -17.09
N LEU A 330 -8.82 -22.00 -18.04
CA LEU A 330 -8.49 -20.64 -18.47
C LEU A 330 -9.32 -20.20 -19.69
N SER A 331 -10.41 -20.88 -20.05
CA SER A 331 -11.25 -20.50 -21.20
C SER A 331 -11.91 -19.13 -21.05
N HIS A 332 -11.98 -18.61 -19.82
CA HIS A 332 -12.46 -17.27 -19.48
C HIS A 332 -11.40 -16.16 -19.65
N LEU A 333 -10.13 -16.50 -19.87
CA LEU A 333 -9.05 -15.53 -20.06
C LEU A 333 -8.84 -15.25 -21.56
N THR A 334 -9.07 -14.01 -21.97
CA THR A 334 -8.68 -13.51 -23.30
C THR A 334 -7.15 -13.45 -23.40
N PRO A 335 -6.50 -14.10 -24.38
CA PRO A 335 -5.05 -14.00 -24.56
C PRO A 335 -4.62 -12.57 -24.94
N THR A 336 -3.69 -12.01 -24.18
CA THR A 336 -3.11 -10.67 -24.37
C THR A 336 -1.58 -10.74 -24.50
N PRO A 337 -0.89 -9.67 -24.94
CA PRO A 337 0.57 -9.60 -24.87
C PRO A 337 1.03 -9.74 -23.41
N ILE A 338 2.06 -10.56 -23.15
CA ILE A 338 2.52 -10.83 -21.76
C ILE A 338 3.07 -9.59 -21.03
N SER A 339 3.41 -8.53 -21.78
CA SER A 339 3.81 -7.22 -21.26
C SER A 339 2.64 -6.27 -20.98
N LEU A 340 1.39 -6.68 -21.23
CA LEU A 340 0.21 -5.91 -20.84
C LEU A 340 -0.04 -6.10 -19.34
N LEU A 341 0.14 -5.02 -18.59
CA LEU A 341 -0.19 -4.94 -17.18
C LEU A 341 -1.70 -4.75 -16.98
N SER A 342 -2.21 -5.16 -15.82
CA SER A 342 -3.52 -4.72 -15.34
C SER A 342 -3.48 -3.26 -14.88
N GLU A 343 -4.63 -2.66 -14.59
CA GLU A 343 -4.72 -1.32 -14.02
C GLU A 343 -3.97 -1.24 -12.68
N THR A 344 -4.20 -2.18 -11.77
CA THR A 344 -3.50 -2.31 -10.48
C THR A 344 -1.98 -2.41 -10.64
N GLU A 345 -1.51 -3.19 -11.61
CA GLU A 345 -0.07 -3.33 -11.89
C GLU A 345 0.53 -2.09 -12.58
N SER A 346 -0.25 -1.38 -13.39
CA SER A 346 0.18 -0.13 -14.03
C SER A 346 0.34 0.97 -12.99
N LEU A 347 -0.64 1.12 -12.09
CA LEU A 347 -0.58 2.02 -10.94
C LEU A 347 0.58 1.66 -10.00
N MET A 348 0.83 0.37 -9.75
CA MET A 348 2.00 -0.10 -9.00
C MET A 348 3.32 0.26 -9.70
N SER A 349 3.40 0.09 -11.03
CA SER A 349 4.57 0.49 -11.83
C SER A 349 4.84 2.00 -11.73
N GLU A 350 3.82 2.83 -11.97
CA GLU A 350 3.95 4.29 -11.96
C GLU A 350 4.29 4.85 -10.57
N SER A 351 3.59 4.41 -9.53
CA SER A 351 3.82 4.86 -8.16
C SER A 351 5.20 4.44 -7.64
N VAL A 352 5.60 3.18 -7.82
CA VAL A 352 6.91 2.69 -7.38
C VAL A 352 8.05 3.28 -8.19
N SER A 353 7.89 3.46 -9.51
CA SER A 353 8.94 4.10 -10.33
C SER A 353 9.14 5.56 -9.92
N LYS A 354 8.06 6.31 -9.67
CA LYS A 354 8.15 7.69 -9.14
C LYS A 354 8.81 7.72 -7.76
N PHE A 355 8.34 6.91 -6.81
CA PHE A 355 8.90 6.81 -5.46
C PHE A 355 10.39 6.44 -5.48
N ALA A 356 10.78 5.47 -6.32
CA ALA A 356 12.17 5.05 -6.46
C ALA A 356 13.04 6.18 -7.02
N GLN A 357 12.60 6.88 -8.06
CA GLN A 357 13.35 7.99 -8.64
C GLN A 357 13.48 9.19 -7.67
N GLU A 358 12.39 9.58 -7.00
CA GLU A 358 12.36 10.78 -6.14
C GLU A 358 12.97 10.57 -4.75
N GLN A 359 12.74 9.41 -4.10
CA GLN A 359 13.10 9.18 -2.70
C GLN A 359 14.33 8.28 -2.53
N ILE A 360 14.47 7.25 -3.36
CA ILE A 360 15.60 6.29 -3.29
C ILE A 360 16.79 6.80 -4.11
N GLY A 361 16.55 7.28 -5.33
CA GLY A 361 17.56 7.76 -6.30
C GLY A 361 18.64 8.66 -5.68
N PRO A 362 18.28 9.72 -4.93
CA PRO A 362 19.25 10.61 -4.28
C PRO A 362 20.13 9.94 -3.22
N LYS A 363 19.73 8.79 -2.66
CA LYS A 363 20.41 8.09 -1.56
C LYS A 363 21.31 6.93 -2.03
N VAL A 364 21.10 6.40 -3.25
CA VAL A 364 21.70 5.14 -3.74
C VAL A 364 23.22 5.05 -3.57
N ARG A 365 23.96 6.10 -3.95
CA ARG A 365 25.43 6.10 -3.87
C ARG A 365 25.91 6.06 -2.43
N ASP A 366 25.33 6.91 -1.58
CA ASP A 366 25.78 7.06 -0.21
C ASP A 366 25.42 5.82 0.65
N MET A 367 24.30 5.14 0.34
CA MET A 367 23.96 3.83 0.91
C MET A 367 24.92 2.70 0.49
N ASP A 368 25.39 2.68 -0.76
CA ASP A 368 26.38 1.69 -1.21
C ASP A 368 27.76 1.93 -0.58
N GLU A 369 28.24 3.18 -0.57
CA GLU A 369 29.53 3.56 0.01
C GLU A 369 29.59 3.33 1.53
N ALA A 370 28.51 3.65 2.25
CA ALA A 370 28.38 3.37 3.68
C ALA A 370 28.07 1.89 4.00
N GLU A 371 27.91 1.04 2.97
CA GLU A 371 27.42 -0.35 3.07
C GLU A 371 26.18 -0.49 3.99
N THR A 372 25.26 0.46 3.96
CA THR A 372 24.17 0.57 4.94
C THR A 372 22.87 1.06 4.29
N MET A 373 21.76 0.35 4.55
CA MET A 373 20.42 0.78 4.17
C MET A 373 19.98 1.97 5.05
N ASP A 374 19.46 3.03 4.45
CA ASP A 374 18.88 4.14 5.23
C ASP A 374 17.52 3.72 5.82
N HIS A 375 17.36 3.90 7.14
CA HIS A 375 16.11 3.61 7.82
C HIS A 375 14.92 4.39 7.28
N THR A 376 15.09 5.63 6.79
CA THR A 376 13.94 6.39 6.25
C THR A 376 13.40 5.75 4.99
N VAL A 377 14.25 5.08 4.20
CA VAL A 377 13.79 4.29 3.04
C VAL A 377 12.98 3.10 3.55
N VAL A 378 13.48 2.37 4.54
CA VAL A 378 12.75 1.21 5.12
C VAL A 378 11.39 1.62 5.69
N GLU A 379 11.31 2.75 6.40
CA GLU A 379 10.05 3.32 6.91
C GLU A 379 9.10 3.69 5.75
N GLN A 380 9.59 4.42 4.74
CA GLN A 380 8.81 4.78 3.56
C GLN A 380 8.30 3.56 2.77
N LEU A 381 9.04 2.45 2.70
CA LEU A 381 8.56 1.21 2.05
C LEU A 381 7.32 0.63 2.75
N PHE A 382 7.17 0.80 4.07
CA PHE A 382 5.95 0.45 4.79
C PHE A 382 4.85 1.51 4.57
N GLU A 383 5.18 2.81 4.59
CA GLU A 383 4.20 3.88 4.33
C GLU A 383 3.58 3.81 2.92
N GLN A 384 4.32 3.33 1.93
CA GLN A 384 3.83 3.06 0.56
C GLN A 384 3.14 1.68 0.43
N GLY A 385 3.03 0.88 1.50
CA GLY A 385 2.41 -0.45 1.50
C GLY A 385 3.22 -1.57 0.80
N ILE A 386 4.27 -1.23 0.04
CA ILE A 386 4.99 -2.18 -0.84
C ILE A 386 5.80 -3.26 -0.12
N MET A 387 5.89 -3.22 1.21
CA MET A 387 6.38 -4.33 2.03
C MET A 387 5.38 -5.49 2.18
N SER A 388 4.11 -5.32 1.77
CA SER A 388 3.03 -6.28 2.07
C SER A 388 2.00 -6.43 0.94
N ILE A 389 2.49 -6.57 -0.29
CA ILE A 389 1.68 -6.45 -1.51
C ILE A 389 0.64 -7.59 -1.64
N GLU A 390 1.07 -8.85 -1.49
CA GLU A 390 0.17 -10.03 -1.49
C GLU A 390 -0.56 -10.27 -0.14
N VAL A 391 -0.32 -9.45 0.89
CA VAL A 391 -0.92 -9.66 2.22
C VAL A 391 -2.37 -9.13 2.20
N PRO A 392 -3.37 -9.91 2.66
CA PRO A 392 -4.75 -9.44 2.72
C PRO A 392 -4.93 -8.19 3.58
N GLU A 393 -5.88 -7.34 3.16
CA GLU A 393 -6.24 -6.09 3.83
C GLU A 393 -6.70 -6.27 5.28
N GLU A 394 -7.31 -7.41 5.64
CA GLU A 394 -7.68 -7.72 7.04
C GLU A 394 -6.47 -7.80 7.99
N PHE A 395 -5.26 -7.92 7.43
CA PHE A 395 -3.98 -7.86 8.14
C PHE A 395 -3.18 -6.60 7.83
N GLY A 396 -3.79 -5.57 7.21
CA GLY A 396 -3.16 -4.29 6.87
C GLY A 396 -2.29 -4.29 5.62
N GLY A 397 -2.28 -5.38 4.84
CA GLY A 397 -1.58 -5.44 3.55
C GLY A 397 -2.37 -4.83 2.40
N ALA A 398 -1.77 -4.81 1.21
CA ALA A 398 -2.36 -4.15 0.03
C ALA A 398 -3.38 -5.01 -0.75
N GLY A 399 -3.53 -6.29 -0.43
CA GLY A 399 -4.51 -7.19 -1.07
C GLY A 399 -4.27 -7.49 -2.55
N MET A 400 -3.13 -7.09 -3.12
CA MET A 400 -2.86 -7.13 -4.56
C MET A 400 -2.36 -8.51 -5.04
N ASN A 401 -2.31 -8.67 -6.37
CA ASN A 401 -1.80 -9.89 -7.00
C ASN A 401 -0.26 -10.00 -6.95
N PHE A 402 0.25 -11.18 -7.31
CA PHE A 402 1.69 -11.44 -7.31
C PHE A 402 2.42 -10.62 -8.37
N THR A 403 1.81 -10.38 -9.53
CA THR A 403 2.42 -9.62 -10.62
C THR A 403 2.67 -8.16 -10.21
N ALA A 404 1.81 -7.55 -9.40
CA ALA A 404 2.06 -6.24 -8.80
C ALA A 404 3.31 -6.26 -7.91
N ALA A 405 3.50 -7.32 -7.10
CA ALA A 405 4.72 -7.47 -6.31
C ALA A 405 5.97 -7.63 -7.18
N ILE A 406 5.89 -8.41 -8.26
CA ILE A 406 6.96 -8.58 -9.25
C ILE A 406 7.29 -7.26 -9.97
N VAL A 407 6.28 -6.46 -10.33
CA VAL A 407 6.44 -5.12 -10.93
C VAL A 407 7.12 -4.16 -9.95
N ALA A 408 6.70 -4.13 -8.68
CA ALA A 408 7.33 -3.29 -7.65
C ALA A 408 8.82 -3.64 -7.45
N ILE A 409 9.13 -4.93 -7.38
CA ILE A 409 10.52 -5.43 -7.26
C ILE A 409 11.36 -5.02 -8.49
N GLU A 410 10.77 -5.02 -9.69
CA GLU A 410 11.43 -4.62 -10.93
C GLU A 410 11.72 -3.11 -10.98
N GLU A 411 10.73 -2.24 -10.74
CA GLU A 411 10.92 -0.78 -10.76
C GLU A 411 11.83 -0.29 -9.62
N LEU A 412 11.83 -0.92 -8.45
CA LEU A 412 12.83 -0.66 -7.41
C LEU A 412 14.24 -1.00 -7.88
N ALA A 413 14.44 -2.12 -8.59
CA ALA A 413 15.77 -2.56 -9.02
C ALA A 413 16.36 -1.71 -10.14
N ARG A 414 15.49 -1.05 -10.91
CA ARG A 414 15.85 -0.04 -11.91
C ARG A 414 16.62 1.13 -11.30
N VAL A 415 16.41 1.43 -10.02
CA VAL A 415 17.09 2.51 -9.27
C VAL A 415 18.10 1.96 -8.24
N ASP A 416 17.70 1.05 -7.34
CA ASP A 416 18.62 0.36 -6.43
C ASP A 416 18.25 -1.12 -6.20
N PRO A 417 19.03 -2.05 -6.78
CA PRO A 417 18.91 -3.48 -6.49
C PRO A 417 18.99 -3.83 -5.00
N SER A 418 19.66 -3.02 -4.17
CA SER A 418 19.75 -3.23 -2.71
C SER A 418 18.41 -3.03 -2.00
N VAL A 419 17.57 -2.10 -2.48
CA VAL A 419 16.24 -1.86 -1.92
C VAL A 419 15.25 -2.89 -2.45
N SER A 420 15.34 -3.18 -3.75
CA SER A 420 14.53 -4.22 -4.40
C SER A 420 14.65 -5.59 -3.70
N VAL A 421 15.87 -6.07 -3.37
CA VAL A 421 16.02 -7.35 -2.66
C VAL A 421 15.48 -7.33 -1.22
N LEU A 422 15.42 -6.16 -0.58
CA LEU A 422 14.84 -6.03 0.75
C LEU A 422 13.32 -6.25 0.69
N VAL A 423 12.66 -5.65 -0.32
CA VAL A 423 11.23 -5.79 -0.61
C VAL A 423 10.88 -7.19 -1.12
N ASP A 424 11.71 -7.78 -1.97
CA ASP A 424 11.55 -9.14 -2.50
C ASP A 424 11.59 -10.18 -1.37
N VAL A 425 12.68 -10.24 -0.60
CA VAL A 425 12.83 -11.17 0.54
C VAL A 425 11.70 -11.01 1.56
N HIS A 426 11.19 -9.80 1.76
CA HIS A 426 10.04 -9.58 2.63
C HIS A 426 8.76 -10.18 2.01
N ASN A 427 8.39 -9.80 0.78
CA ASN A 427 7.14 -10.25 0.16
C ASN A 427 7.18 -11.73 -0.23
N THR A 428 8.09 -12.12 -1.13
CA THR A 428 8.07 -13.42 -1.84
C THR A 428 8.60 -14.57 -1.01
N LEU A 429 9.38 -14.28 0.05
CA LEU A 429 9.86 -15.28 1.00
C LEU A 429 9.11 -15.25 2.34
N VAL A 430 9.10 -14.12 3.05
CA VAL A 430 8.56 -14.07 4.43
C VAL A 430 7.04 -14.04 4.44
N ASN A 431 6.41 -13.08 3.75
CA ASN A 431 4.95 -12.98 3.71
C ASN A 431 4.35 -14.22 3.05
N THR A 432 4.86 -14.64 1.89
CA THR A 432 4.42 -15.89 1.22
C THR A 432 4.52 -17.13 2.13
N ALA A 433 5.57 -17.28 2.94
CA ALA A 433 5.71 -18.42 3.85
C ALA A 433 4.67 -18.40 4.99
N ILE A 434 4.37 -17.22 5.56
CA ILE A 434 3.37 -17.09 6.62
C ILE A 434 1.95 -17.23 6.05
N LEU A 435 1.64 -16.58 4.92
CA LEU A 435 0.35 -16.71 4.23
C LEU A 435 0.00 -18.18 3.92
N LYS A 436 0.98 -18.98 3.49
CA LYS A 436 0.76 -20.38 3.07
C LYS A 436 0.83 -21.42 4.18
N TYR A 437 1.61 -21.20 5.23
CA TYR A 437 1.91 -22.22 6.25
C TYR A 437 1.69 -21.76 7.70
N GLY A 438 1.36 -20.49 7.92
CA GLY A 438 0.82 -20.01 9.19
C GLY A 438 -0.58 -20.57 9.44
N ASP A 439 -0.90 -20.81 10.71
CA ASP A 439 -2.29 -20.97 11.15
C ASP A 439 -2.94 -19.60 11.39
N ALA A 440 -4.22 -19.59 11.76
CA ALA A 440 -4.97 -18.37 12.04
C ALA A 440 -4.39 -17.54 13.21
N GLN A 441 -3.59 -18.13 14.10
CA GLN A 441 -2.89 -17.38 15.16
C GLN A 441 -1.62 -16.74 14.59
N ALA A 442 -0.83 -17.46 13.80
CA ALA A 442 0.33 -16.91 13.11
C ALA A 442 -0.06 -15.75 12.16
N HIS A 443 -1.13 -15.89 11.37
CA HIS A 443 -1.65 -14.83 10.52
C HIS A 443 -1.94 -13.56 11.33
N ARG A 444 -2.77 -13.67 12.38
CA ARG A 444 -3.13 -12.56 13.27
C ARG A 444 -1.98 -11.96 14.08
N THR A 445 -0.90 -12.71 14.30
CA THR A 445 0.26 -12.26 15.10
C THR A 445 1.34 -11.59 14.26
N TRP A 446 1.55 -12.07 13.03
CA TRP A 446 2.71 -11.68 12.21
C TRP A 446 2.37 -10.83 11.01
N LEU A 447 1.26 -11.11 10.29
CA LEU A 447 0.94 -10.35 9.07
C LEU A 447 0.71 -8.84 9.35
N PRO A 448 0.00 -8.42 10.42
CA PRO A 448 -0.08 -7.00 10.78
C PRO A 448 1.26 -6.36 11.15
N LYS A 449 2.18 -7.11 11.76
CA LYS A 449 3.55 -6.63 12.06
C LYS A 449 4.36 -6.43 10.77
N LEU A 450 4.26 -7.39 9.85
CA LEU A 450 4.93 -7.40 8.54
C LEU A 450 4.35 -6.36 7.57
N ALA A 451 3.08 -5.98 7.71
CA ALA A 451 2.48 -4.92 6.93
C ALA A 451 2.90 -3.51 7.37
N THR A 452 3.23 -3.29 8.65
CA THR A 452 3.27 -1.94 9.25
C THR A 452 4.62 -1.47 9.80
N GLY A 453 5.66 -2.31 9.83
CA GLY A 453 7.00 -1.86 10.28
C GLY A 453 8.01 -2.93 10.70
N THR A 454 7.62 -4.21 10.78
CA THR A 454 8.55 -5.29 11.16
C THR A 454 9.13 -5.94 9.92
N VAL A 455 10.41 -5.69 9.59
CA VAL A 455 11.09 -6.40 8.49
C VAL A 455 11.30 -7.88 8.87
N GLY A 456 11.29 -8.77 7.87
CA GLY A 456 11.56 -10.19 8.04
C GLY A 456 12.74 -10.73 7.22
N SER A 457 13.34 -11.82 7.72
CA SER A 457 14.45 -12.56 7.09
C SER A 457 14.14 -14.05 6.90
N PHE A 458 14.57 -14.63 5.77
CA PHE A 458 14.44 -16.06 5.46
C PHE A 458 15.76 -16.82 5.69
N CYS A 459 15.76 -17.80 6.59
CA CYS A 459 16.98 -18.31 7.25
C CYS A 459 17.20 -19.82 7.02
N LEU A 460 17.60 -20.17 5.79
CA LEU A 460 17.84 -21.56 5.36
C LEU A 460 19.33 -21.94 5.38
N SER A 461 20.16 -21.18 4.64
CA SER A 461 21.55 -21.50 4.32
C SER A 461 22.51 -21.51 5.51
N GLU A 462 23.56 -22.32 5.42
CA GLU A 462 24.62 -22.45 6.44
C GLU A 462 26.01 -22.54 5.78
N PRO A 463 27.14 -22.39 6.51
CA PRO A 463 28.48 -22.48 5.93
C PRO A 463 28.76 -23.80 5.18
N ALA A 464 28.11 -24.90 5.59
CA ALA A 464 28.22 -26.22 4.97
C ALA A 464 27.07 -26.57 4.00
N SER A 465 25.97 -25.80 3.99
CA SER A 465 24.75 -26.13 3.23
C SER A 465 24.20 -24.90 2.50
N GLY A 466 24.78 -24.62 1.34
CA GLY A 466 24.29 -23.62 0.37
C GLY A 466 23.44 -24.27 -0.72
N SER A 467 24.08 -24.69 -1.83
CA SER A 467 23.40 -25.40 -2.93
C SER A 467 22.73 -26.72 -2.51
N ASP A 468 23.33 -27.44 -1.56
CA ASP A 468 22.70 -28.57 -0.86
C ASP A 468 22.01 -28.08 0.43
N ALA A 469 20.96 -27.28 0.26
CA ALA A 469 20.30 -26.56 1.35
C ALA A 469 19.65 -27.47 2.40
N PHE A 470 19.53 -28.77 2.14
CA PHE A 470 18.92 -29.75 3.05
C PHE A 470 19.94 -30.61 3.82
N ALA A 471 21.25 -30.39 3.60
CA ALA A 471 22.33 -30.88 4.45
C ALA A 471 22.55 -30.03 5.72
N LEU A 472 21.59 -29.16 6.07
CA LEU A 472 21.68 -28.21 7.17
C LEU A 472 21.90 -28.90 8.54
N GLN A 473 22.73 -28.27 9.38
CA GLN A 473 23.22 -28.79 10.65
C GLN A 473 22.62 -28.07 11.87
N THR A 474 21.98 -26.90 11.71
CA THR A 474 21.19 -26.27 12.79
C THR A 474 20.08 -27.22 13.24
N LYS A 475 20.03 -27.52 14.54
CA LYS A 475 19.10 -28.50 15.13
C LYS A 475 17.99 -27.81 15.89
N ALA A 476 16.85 -28.48 15.98
CA ALA A 476 15.81 -28.18 16.93
C ALA A 476 15.60 -29.39 17.86
N GLU A 477 15.40 -29.14 19.14
CA GLU A 477 15.03 -30.13 20.14
C GLU A 477 13.63 -29.79 20.68
N LYS A 478 12.83 -30.78 21.09
CA LYS A 478 11.54 -30.52 21.75
C LYS A 478 11.76 -30.24 23.23
N THR A 479 11.09 -29.22 23.75
CA THR A 479 11.00 -28.93 25.20
C THR A 479 9.58 -29.27 25.69
N ALA A 480 9.27 -28.97 26.96
CA ALA A 480 7.91 -29.13 27.48
C ALA A 480 6.91 -28.16 26.83
N ASP A 481 7.34 -26.93 26.56
CA ASP A 481 6.49 -25.80 26.16
C ASP A 481 6.67 -25.37 24.69
N GLY A 482 7.58 -26.02 23.96
CA GLY A 482 7.90 -25.70 22.57
C GLY A 482 9.16 -26.42 22.09
N TYR A 483 10.14 -25.64 21.64
CA TYR A 483 11.37 -26.10 21.01
C TYR A 483 12.60 -25.34 21.53
N LYS A 484 13.78 -25.87 21.26
CA LYS A 484 15.08 -25.22 21.50
C LYS A 484 15.95 -25.34 20.26
N ILE A 485 16.51 -24.24 19.74
CA ILE A 485 17.30 -24.22 18.50
C ILE A 485 18.79 -23.98 18.82
N ASN A 486 19.65 -24.77 18.19
CA ASN A 486 21.11 -24.64 18.27
C ASN A 486 21.75 -24.71 16.88
N GLY A 487 22.67 -23.79 16.57
CA GLY A 487 23.42 -23.80 15.31
C GLY A 487 23.76 -22.41 14.79
N SER A 488 23.92 -22.31 13.46
CA SER A 488 24.22 -21.04 12.79
C SER A 488 23.66 -21.00 11.38
N LYS A 489 23.21 -19.82 10.95
CA LYS A 489 22.78 -19.53 9.57
C LYS A 489 23.71 -18.52 8.93
N MET A 490 23.90 -18.60 7.62
CA MET A 490 24.86 -17.78 6.88
C MET A 490 24.22 -17.20 5.61
N TRP A 491 24.66 -16.00 5.22
CA TRP A 491 24.18 -15.25 4.05
C TRP A 491 22.73 -14.75 4.18
N ILE A 492 22.30 -14.40 5.39
CA ILE A 492 20.91 -14.02 5.64
C ILE A 492 20.67 -12.55 5.32
N THR A 493 19.91 -12.30 4.25
CA THR A 493 19.44 -10.99 3.81
C THR A 493 18.48 -10.35 4.82
N ASN A 494 18.44 -9.01 4.87
CA ASN A 494 17.61 -8.19 5.79
C ASN A 494 17.92 -8.35 7.29
N ALA A 495 18.92 -9.13 7.67
CA ALA A 495 19.11 -9.53 9.08
C ALA A 495 19.33 -8.38 10.07
N MET A 496 19.99 -7.28 9.68
CA MET A 496 20.15 -6.11 10.55
C MET A 496 18.84 -5.35 10.75
N GLU A 497 18.02 -5.27 9.71
CA GLU A 497 16.75 -4.54 9.68
C GLU A 497 15.61 -5.37 10.33
N SER A 498 15.67 -6.70 10.20
CA SER A 498 14.61 -7.64 10.60
C SER A 498 14.29 -7.64 12.09
N GLY A 499 12.99 -7.71 12.41
CA GLY A 499 12.47 -8.06 13.73
C GLY A 499 12.11 -9.55 13.85
N ILE A 500 11.84 -10.25 12.74
CA ILE A 500 11.56 -11.69 12.73
C ILE A 500 12.37 -12.48 11.70
N PHE A 501 12.60 -13.75 11.99
CA PHE A 501 13.42 -14.67 11.21
C PHE A 501 12.67 -15.99 11.02
N ILE A 502 12.43 -16.40 9.76
CA ILE A 502 11.90 -17.73 9.44
C ILE A 502 13.08 -18.71 9.35
N VAL A 503 13.27 -19.53 10.39
CA VAL A 503 14.45 -20.39 10.58
C VAL A 503 14.12 -21.84 10.29
N PHE A 504 14.92 -22.47 9.42
CA PHE A 504 14.82 -23.88 9.10
C PHE A 504 15.85 -24.69 9.90
N ALA A 505 15.37 -25.49 10.86
CA ALA A 505 16.22 -26.31 11.73
C ALA A 505 15.77 -27.78 11.70
N ASN A 506 16.71 -28.70 11.89
CA ASN A 506 16.42 -30.13 11.83
C ASN A 506 15.97 -30.66 13.20
N LEU A 507 14.69 -31.01 13.30
CA LEU A 507 14.03 -31.53 14.50
C LEU A 507 14.21 -33.06 14.65
N ASP A 508 14.62 -33.75 13.58
CA ASP A 508 14.94 -35.18 13.61
C ASP A 508 16.00 -35.53 12.55
N PRO A 509 17.31 -35.36 12.88
CA PRO A 509 18.39 -35.68 11.98
C PRO A 509 18.41 -37.14 11.49
N SER A 510 17.78 -38.09 12.20
CA SER A 510 17.69 -39.49 11.75
C SER A 510 16.83 -39.66 10.48
N LYS A 511 15.93 -38.70 10.23
CA LYS A 511 15.10 -38.62 9.02
C LYS A 511 15.73 -37.77 7.90
N GLY A 512 16.96 -37.28 8.09
CA GLY A 512 17.65 -36.39 7.16
C GLY A 512 16.83 -35.13 6.87
N TYR A 513 16.63 -34.81 5.58
CA TYR A 513 15.84 -33.64 5.18
C TYR A 513 14.38 -33.66 5.67
N LYS A 514 13.81 -34.84 5.98
CA LYS A 514 12.44 -34.99 6.47
C LYS A 514 12.28 -34.68 7.97
N GLY A 515 13.37 -34.33 8.67
CA GLY A 515 13.31 -33.72 10.00
C GLY A 515 13.33 -32.18 9.97
N ILE A 516 13.63 -31.56 8.83
CA ILE A 516 13.67 -30.10 8.70
C ILE A 516 12.29 -29.49 8.96
N THR A 517 12.25 -28.56 9.90
CA THR A 517 11.05 -27.88 10.40
C THR A 517 11.28 -26.36 10.34
N ALA A 518 10.22 -25.60 10.12
CA ALA A 518 10.27 -24.13 10.03
C ALA A 518 9.77 -23.50 11.34
N PHE A 519 10.44 -22.44 11.78
CA PHE A 519 10.15 -21.73 13.04
C PHE A 519 10.22 -20.22 12.83
N ILE A 520 9.43 -19.45 13.58
CA ILE A 520 9.49 -17.98 13.63
C ILE A 520 10.26 -17.56 14.89
N VAL A 521 11.40 -16.90 14.71
CA VAL A 521 12.25 -16.41 15.80
C VAL A 521 12.21 -14.89 15.83
N GLU A 522 11.94 -14.29 16.98
CA GLU A 522 11.99 -12.82 17.16
C GLU A 522 13.43 -12.38 17.48
N LYS A 523 13.83 -11.20 16.98
CA LYS A 523 15.21 -10.67 17.07
C LYS A 523 15.79 -10.66 18.49
N ASP A 524 14.94 -10.39 19.48
CA ASP A 524 15.33 -10.24 20.88
C ASP A 524 15.17 -11.53 21.71
N THR A 525 14.96 -12.68 21.04
CA THR A 525 14.86 -13.99 21.72
C THR A 525 16.20 -14.34 22.38
N PRO A 526 16.25 -14.65 23.69
CA PRO A 526 17.50 -15.00 24.36
C PRO A 526 18.25 -16.15 23.66
N GLY A 527 19.57 -15.97 23.47
CA GLY A 527 20.44 -16.91 22.77
C GLY A 527 20.54 -16.70 21.24
N PHE A 528 19.63 -15.94 20.64
CA PHE A 528 19.76 -15.50 19.26
C PHE A 528 20.75 -14.33 19.15
N SER A 529 21.57 -14.29 18.10
CA SER A 529 22.40 -13.11 17.80
C SER A 529 22.76 -12.99 16.32
N ILE A 530 22.85 -11.75 15.86
CA ILE A 530 23.40 -11.40 14.53
C ILE A 530 24.92 -11.23 14.73
N ALA A 531 25.71 -12.20 14.27
CA ALA A 531 27.12 -12.32 14.65
C ALA A 531 28.06 -11.38 13.87
N LYS A 532 27.77 -11.16 12.57
CA LYS A 532 28.46 -10.18 11.72
C LYS A 532 27.66 -9.86 10.44
N LYS A 533 27.82 -8.64 9.92
CA LYS A 533 27.48 -8.30 8.51
C LYS A 533 28.66 -8.66 7.60
N GLU A 534 28.36 -9.24 6.44
CA GLU A 534 29.34 -9.61 5.43
C GLU A 534 29.66 -8.43 4.50
N LYS A 535 30.94 -8.26 4.16
CA LYS A 535 31.39 -7.29 3.16
C LYS A 535 31.20 -7.89 1.76
N LYS A 536 30.53 -7.17 0.86
CA LYS A 536 30.07 -7.69 -0.44
C LYS A 536 30.60 -6.87 -1.62
N LEU A 537 30.63 -7.50 -2.79
CA LEU A 537 30.94 -6.84 -4.08
C LEU A 537 29.86 -5.80 -4.44
N GLY A 538 28.60 -6.23 -4.46
CA GLY A 538 27.42 -5.42 -4.74
C GLY A 538 26.32 -5.67 -3.71
N ILE A 539 25.17 -5.02 -3.92
CA ILE A 539 24.03 -4.89 -3.01
C ILE A 539 24.48 -4.57 -1.57
N ARG A 540 25.42 -3.62 -1.45
CA ARG A 540 26.19 -3.35 -0.22
C ARG A 540 25.31 -2.78 0.89
N ALA A 541 24.33 -1.93 0.54
CA ALA A 541 23.38 -1.36 1.48
C ALA A 541 22.56 -2.44 2.22
N SER A 542 21.92 -3.33 1.45
CA SER A 542 21.17 -4.49 1.97
C SER A 542 22.03 -5.30 2.95
N SER A 543 21.54 -5.53 4.17
CA SER A 543 22.29 -6.33 5.13
C SER A 543 22.32 -7.81 4.74
N THR A 544 23.43 -8.47 5.08
CA THR A 544 23.65 -9.88 4.78
C THR A 544 24.53 -10.44 5.88
N CYS A 545 24.01 -11.32 6.72
CA CYS A 545 24.66 -11.63 8.00
C CYS A 545 24.83 -13.13 8.27
N VAL A 546 25.70 -13.41 9.25
CA VAL A 546 25.72 -14.67 10.01
C VAL A 546 24.81 -14.52 11.22
N LEU A 547 23.99 -15.53 11.49
CA LEU A 547 23.15 -15.64 12.68
C LEU A 547 23.62 -16.83 13.53
N ASN A 548 23.69 -16.64 14.84
CA ASN A 548 23.99 -17.71 15.80
C ASN A 548 22.75 -18.02 16.64
N PHE A 549 22.61 -19.28 17.01
CA PHE A 549 21.55 -19.80 17.88
C PHE A 549 22.22 -20.63 18.97
N ASP A 550 22.23 -20.11 20.20
CA ASP A 550 22.75 -20.77 21.41
C ASP A 550 21.58 -21.03 22.38
N ASP A 551 21.14 -22.27 22.48
CA ASP A 551 20.01 -22.73 23.33
C ASP A 551 18.70 -21.92 23.19
N VAL A 552 18.41 -21.38 21.99
CA VAL A 552 17.31 -20.44 21.74
C VAL A 552 15.95 -21.11 21.92
N VAL A 553 15.21 -20.70 22.96
CA VAL A 553 13.89 -21.28 23.29
C VAL A 553 12.80 -20.65 22.42
N ILE A 554 12.11 -21.49 21.65
CA ILE A 554 11.02 -21.10 20.74
C ILE A 554 9.68 -21.64 21.29
N PRO A 555 8.67 -20.79 21.54
CA PRO A 555 7.37 -21.25 22.03
C PRO A 555 6.65 -22.06 20.96
N LYS A 556 5.79 -23.00 21.37
CA LYS A 556 5.06 -23.88 20.42
C LYS A 556 4.22 -23.11 19.37
N SER A 557 3.74 -21.91 19.69
CA SER A 557 3.02 -21.00 18.77
C SER A 557 3.83 -20.52 17.57
N ASN A 558 5.16 -20.67 17.63
CA ASN A 558 6.08 -20.17 16.60
C ASN A 558 6.58 -21.30 15.68
N LEU A 559 6.00 -22.50 15.76
CA LEU A 559 6.10 -23.49 14.70
C LEU A 559 5.38 -22.97 13.45
N LEU A 560 6.06 -22.92 12.30
CA LEU A 560 5.45 -22.56 11.03
C LEU A 560 5.05 -23.84 10.27
N GLY A 561 3.75 -24.12 10.22
CA GLY A 561 3.18 -25.32 9.61
C GLY A 561 3.39 -26.58 10.44
N GLU A 562 3.81 -27.67 9.79
CA GLU A 562 3.98 -28.99 10.39
C GLU A 562 5.45 -29.39 10.59
N GLU A 563 5.71 -30.15 11.66
CA GLU A 563 7.00 -30.78 11.91
C GLU A 563 7.48 -31.65 10.74
N GLY A 564 8.75 -31.52 10.37
CA GLY A 564 9.38 -32.26 9.28
C GLY A 564 8.94 -31.86 7.86
N GLN A 565 8.04 -30.87 7.70
CA GLN A 565 7.59 -30.37 6.40
C GLN A 565 8.37 -29.13 5.92
N GLY A 566 9.27 -28.57 6.75
CA GLY A 566 10.02 -27.34 6.47
C GLY A 566 10.81 -27.38 5.16
N TYR A 567 11.34 -28.54 4.76
CA TYR A 567 12.02 -28.69 3.47
C TYR A 567 11.09 -28.45 2.26
N LYS A 568 9.79 -28.80 2.38
CA LYS A 568 8.77 -28.54 1.34
C LYS A 568 8.44 -27.04 1.30
N TYR A 569 8.26 -26.43 2.47
CA TYR A 569 7.94 -25.02 2.60
C TYR A 569 9.07 -24.17 1.99
N ALA A 570 10.32 -24.48 2.35
CA ALA A 570 11.50 -23.82 1.80
C ALA A 570 11.56 -23.89 0.27
N ILE A 571 11.45 -25.07 -0.34
CA ILE A 571 11.55 -25.17 -1.82
C ILE A 571 10.32 -24.56 -2.52
N SER A 572 9.13 -24.63 -1.93
CA SER A 572 7.92 -24.03 -2.52
C SER A 572 7.98 -22.50 -2.52
N VAL A 573 8.56 -21.91 -1.48
CA VAL A 573 8.71 -20.45 -1.33
C VAL A 573 9.85 -19.93 -2.20
N LEU A 574 11.00 -20.61 -2.22
CA LEU A 574 12.12 -20.31 -3.13
C LEU A 574 11.79 -20.50 -4.63
N ASN A 575 10.66 -21.11 -4.99
CA ASN A 575 10.19 -21.13 -6.38
C ASN A 575 9.54 -19.79 -6.78
N GLU A 576 9.01 -19.03 -5.83
CA GLU A 576 8.40 -17.72 -6.05
C GLU A 576 9.41 -16.59 -5.86
N GLY A 577 10.30 -16.68 -4.85
CA GLY A 577 11.46 -15.78 -4.72
C GLY A 577 12.32 -15.72 -5.98
N ARG A 578 12.53 -16.84 -6.67
CA ARG A 578 13.19 -16.85 -7.99
C ARG A 578 12.55 -15.95 -9.04
N ILE A 579 11.24 -15.69 -8.98
CA ILE A 579 10.55 -14.78 -9.90
C ILE A 579 10.82 -13.33 -9.48
N GLY A 580 10.77 -13.02 -8.17
CA GLY A 580 11.18 -11.72 -7.63
C GLY A 580 12.62 -11.36 -7.98
N ILE A 581 13.55 -12.28 -7.76
CA ILE A 581 14.96 -12.14 -8.16
C ILE A 581 15.12 -11.99 -9.68
N ALA A 582 14.25 -12.60 -10.49
CA ALA A 582 14.27 -12.43 -11.93
C ALA A 582 13.75 -11.04 -12.35
N ALA A 583 12.74 -10.50 -11.66
CA ALA A 583 12.32 -9.10 -11.77
C ALA A 583 13.44 -8.14 -11.35
N GLN A 584 14.08 -8.36 -10.19
CA GLN A 584 15.21 -7.57 -9.72
C GLN A 584 16.33 -7.50 -10.77
N MET A 585 16.69 -8.65 -11.36
CA MET A 585 17.72 -8.68 -12.40
C MET A 585 17.27 -8.03 -13.72
N THR A 586 15.98 -8.08 -14.06
CA THR A 586 15.45 -7.42 -15.27
C THR A 586 15.40 -5.90 -15.10
N GLY A 587 14.94 -5.41 -13.94
CA GLY A 587 14.91 -4.00 -13.60
C GLY A 587 16.31 -3.39 -13.53
N LEU A 588 17.25 -4.07 -12.87
CA LEU A 588 18.68 -3.71 -12.87
C LEU A 588 19.23 -3.60 -14.30
N ALA A 589 18.94 -4.59 -15.15
CA ALA A 589 19.39 -4.58 -16.54
C ALA A 589 18.82 -3.36 -17.30
N LEU A 590 17.55 -3.02 -17.08
CA LEU A 590 16.93 -1.82 -17.67
C LEU A 590 17.57 -0.53 -17.14
N GLY A 591 17.68 -0.35 -15.83
CA GLY A 591 18.27 0.87 -15.25
C GLY A 591 19.73 1.09 -15.68
N ALA A 592 20.52 0.01 -15.77
CA ALA A 592 21.88 0.07 -16.32
C ALA A 592 21.89 0.46 -17.82
N TRP A 593 20.98 -0.10 -18.62
CA TRP A 593 20.82 0.23 -20.03
C TRP A 593 20.39 1.69 -20.22
N GLU A 594 19.40 2.18 -19.48
CA GLU A 594 18.84 3.53 -19.59
C GLU A 594 19.85 4.62 -19.18
N ASN A 595 20.60 4.39 -18.10
CA ASN A 595 21.68 5.27 -17.67
C ASN A 595 22.78 5.40 -18.75
N ALA A 596 23.19 4.28 -19.37
CA ALA A 596 24.18 4.31 -20.44
C ALA A 596 23.61 4.88 -21.76
N ALA A 597 22.38 4.50 -22.12
CA ALA A 597 21.65 4.99 -23.29
C ALA A 597 21.51 6.51 -23.27
N SER A 598 21.12 7.09 -22.13
CA SER A 598 20.99 8.54 -21.95
C SER A 598 22.32 9.24 -22.22
N TYR A 599 23.41 8.73 -21.63
CA TYR A 599 24.75 9.30 -21.80
C TYR A 599 25.28 9.22 -23.24
N VAL A 600 25.07 8.09 -23.94
CA VAL A 600 25.61 7.92 -25.30
C VAL A 600 24.76 8.61 -26.38
N TRP A 601 23.44 8.75 -26.20
CA TRP A 601 22.58 9.43 -27.17
C TRP A 601 22.41 10.93 -26.92
N ASN A 602 22.58 11.44 -25.70
CA ASN A 602 22.38 12.87 -25.42
C ASN A 602 23.69 13.62 -25.12
N ASP A 603 24.52 13.07 -24.23
CA ASP A 603 25.61 13.85 -23.59
C ASP A 603 26.95 13.72 -24.33
N ARG A 604 27.35 12.50 -24.68
CA ARG A 604 28.74 12.20 -25.04
C ARG A 604 28.98 12.17 -26.54
N ARG A 605 29.77 13.14 -27.02
CA ARG A 605 30.30 13.17 -28.41
C ARG A 605 31.74 12.71 -28.53
N GLN A 606 32.06 11.99 -29.61
CA GLN A 606 33.42 11.63 -30.08
C GLN A 606 33.45 11.62 -31.62
N PHE A 607 34.61 11.93 -32.21
CA PHE A 607 34.80 12.04 -33.68
C PHE A 607 33.76 12.93 -34.40
N GLY A 608 33.19 13.92 -33.70
CA GLY A 608 32.20 14.88 -34.21
C GLY A 608 30.73 14.54 -33.90
N GLN A 609 30.40 13.28 -33.63
CA GLN A 609 29.02 12.80 -33.43
C GLN A 609 28.82 12.19 -32.04
N LEU A 610 27.57 11.93 -31.64
CA LEU A 610 27.21 11.26 -30.38
C LEU A 610 27.63 9.79 -30.40
N ILE A 611 27.95 9.22 -29.24
CA ILE A 611 28.38 7.80 -29.17
C ILE A 611 27.26 6.84 -29.64
N GLY A 612 26.00 7.19 -29.42
CA GLY A 612 24.83 6.45 -29.91
C GLY A 612 24.52 6.64 -31.41
N GLU A 613 25.24 7.51 -32.13
CA GLU A 613 25.14 7.65 -33.59
C GLU A 613 26.04 6.66 -34.34
N PHE A 614 26.99 5.98 -33.65
CA PHE A 614 27.80 4.92 -34.26
C PHE A 614 27.02 3.61 -34.37
N GLN A 615 26.95 3.03 -35.57
CA GLN A 615 26.27 1.74 -35.82
C GLN A 615 26.72 0.61 -34.87
N GLY A 616 28.02 0.53 -34.57
CA GLY A 616 28.57 -0.46 -33.64
C GLY A 616 28.06 -0.32 -32.19
N MET A 617 27.64 0.89 -31.78
CA MET A 617 26.97 1.13 -30.50
C MET A 617 25.47 0.79 -30.59
N GLN A 618 24.81 1.22 -31.67
CA GLN A 618 23.39 0.96 -31.92
C GLN A 618 23.06 -0.55 -31.92
N HIS A 619 23.90 -1.37 -32.56
CA HIS A 619 23.73 -2.83 -32.55
C HIS A 619 23.81 -3.43 -31.14
N GLN A 620 24.71 -2.93 -30.28
CA GLN A 620 24.85 -3.41 -28.89
C GLN A 620 23.66 -3.00 -28.02
N LEU A 621 23.23 -1.75 -28.11
CA LEU A 621 22.06 -1.23 -27.38
C LEU A 621 20.78 -1.97 -27.79
N ALA A 622 20.57 -2.21 -29.09
CA ALA A 622 19.43 -2.95 -29.60
C ALA A 622 19.43 -4.43 -29.19
N GLN A 623 20.58 -5.11 -29.24
CA GLN A 623 20.72 -6.49 -28.75
C GLN A 623 20.42 -6.58 -27.25
N ALA A 624 20.99 -5.67 -26.45
CA ALA A 624 20.76 -5.61 -25.01
C ALA A 624 19.28 -5.38 -24.66
N TYR A 625 18.61 -4.43 -25.32
CA TYR A 625 17.19 -4.17 -25.09
C TYR A 625 16.30 -5.35 -25.50
N THR A 626 16.67 -6.06 -26.58
CA THR A 626 16.00 -7.31 -27.00
C THR A 626 16.12 -8.40 -25.93
N GLU A 627 17.30 -8.53 -25.30
CA GLU A 627 17.53 -9.47 -24.20
C GLU A 627 16.77 -9.09 -22.91
N ILE A 628 16.65 -7.80 -22.59
CA ILE A 628 15.82 -7.31 -21.47
C ILE A 628 14.35 -7.64 -21.72
N ALA A 629 13.82 -7.36 -22.92
CA ALA A 629 12.44 -7.67 -23.28
C ALA A 629 12.14 -9.18 -23.20
N ALA A 630 13.08 -10.02 -23.66
CA ALA A 630 12.99 -11.47 -23.53
C ALA A 630 13.05 -11.95 -22.06
N ALA A 631 13.83 -11.29 -21.21
CA ALA A 631 13.85 -11.56 -19.76
C ALA A 631 12.52 -11.20 -19.10
N ARG A 632 12.01 -9.97 -19.30
CA ARG A 632 10.72 -9.49 -18.75
C ARG A 632 9.57 -10.41 -19.15
N ALA A 633 9.53 -10.87 -20.41
CA ALA A 633 8.53 -11.81 -20.89
C ALA A 633 8.57 -13.17 -20.15
N LEU A 634 9.75 -13.69 -19.80
CA LEU A 634 9.88 -14.90 -18.98
C LEU A 634 9.45 -14.68 -17.52
N VAL A 635 9.79 -13.53 -16.94
CA VAL A 635 9.41 -13.13 -15.56
C VAL A 635 7.89 -13.07 -15.45
N TYR A 636 7.23 -12.27 -16.29
CA TYR A 636 5.79 -12.07 -16.24
C TYR A 636 5.03 -13.36 -16.59
N ASN A 637 5.51 -14.18 -17.54
CA ASN A 637 4.93 -15.51 -17.78
C ASN A 637 5.02 -16.42 -16.54
N ALA A 638 6.13 -16.42 -15.81
CA ALA A 638 6.23 -17.20 -14.57
C ALA A 638 5.26 -16.68 -13.49
N ALA A 639 5.13 -15.35 -13.34
CA ALA A 639 4.18 -14.72 -12.41
C ALA A 639 2.72 -15.07 -12.73
N ARG A 640 2.29 -14.86 -13.99
CA ARG A 640 0.92 -15.21 -14.44
C ARG A 640 0.61 -16.70 -14.26
N LYS A 641 1.58 -17.59 -14.42
CA LYS A 641 1.37 -19.03 -14.20
C LYS A 641 1.23 -19.41 -12.72
N LYS A 642 1.87 -18.69 -11.78
CA LYS A 642 1.57 -18.80 -10.34
C LYS A 642 0.12 -18.37 -10.07
N GLU A 643 -0.27 -17.19 -10.54
CA GLU A 643 -1.62 -16.62 -10.35
C GLU A 643 -2.72 -17.53 -10.90
N ALA A 644 -2.51 -18.06 -12.11
CA ALA A 644 -3.39 -19.03 -12.76
C ALA A 644 -3.34 -20.45 -12.15
N GLY A 645 -2.67 -20.65 -11.00
CA GLY A 645 -2.59 -21.94 -10.31
C GLY A 645 -1.92 -23.08 -11.09
N GLN A 646 -1.12 -22.75 -12.10
CA GLN A 646 -0.42 -23.72 -12.94
C GLN A 646 0.94 -24.14 -12.34
N ASP A 647 1.56 -25.17 -12.92
CA ASP A 647 2.97 -25.47 -12.64
C ASP A 647 3.86 -24.42 -13.31
N PHE A 648 4.49 -23.57 -12.49
CA PHE A 648 5.40 -22.49 -12.88
C PHE A 648 6.87 -22.79 -12.51
N VAL A 649 7.18 -23.96 -11.93
CA VAL A 649 8.51 -24.22 -11.33
C VAL A 649 9.62 -24.24 -12.38
N GLN A 650 9.32 -24.71 -13.61
CA GLN A 650 10.27 -24.63 -14.72
C GLN A 650 10.45 -23.18 -15.19
N ASP A 651 9.35 -22.43 -15.30
CA ASP A 651 9.30 -21.07 -15.82
C ASP A 651 10.05 -20.10 -14.90
N ALA A 652 9.86 -20.19 -13.59
CA ALA A 652 10.63 -19.43 -12.60
C ALA A 652 12.13 -19.71 -12.68
N ALA A 653 12.52 -20.99 -12.84
CA ALA A 653 13.92 -21.36 -13.01
C ALA A 653 14.51 -20.81 -14.33
N MET A 654 13.74 -20.82 -15.42
CA MET A 654 14.15 -20.25 -16.72
C MET A 654 14.26 -18.72 -16.66
N ALA A 655 13.28 -18.02 -16.07
CA ALA A 655 13.29 -16.58 -15.87
C ALA A 655 14.51 -16.13 -15.04
N LYS A 656 14.72 -16.74 -13.86
CA LYS A 656 15.84 -16.41 -12.95
C LYS A 656 17.19 -16.70 -13.59
N LEU A 657 17.31 -17.82 -14.31
CA LEU A 657 18.53 -18.15 -15.05
C LEU A 657 18.83 -17.13 -16.15
N TYR A 658 17.84 -16.77 -16.97
CA TYR A 658 18.04 -15.88 -18.10
C TYR A 658 18.24 -14.42 -17.67
N ALA A 659 17.35 -13.89 -16.82
CA ALA A 659 17.43 -12.51 -16.32
C ALA A 659 18.77 -12.24 -15.61
N SER A 660 19.27 -13.15 -14.76
CA SER A 660 20.58 -12.98 -14.12
C SER A 660 21.78 -13.02 -15.08
N GLN A 661 21.65 -13.68 -16.23
CA GLN A 661 22.66 -13.64 -17.29
C GLN A 661 22.56 -12.37 -18.14
N VAL A 662 21.35 -11.88 -18.42
CA VAL A 662 21.10 -10.60 -19.11
C VAL A 662 21.64 -9.45 -18.27
N ALA A 663 21.27 -9.36 -16.99
CA ALA A 663 21.76 -8.36 -16.06
C ALA A 663 23.29 -8.27 -16.04
N GLY A 664 23.97 -9.41 -15.94
CA GLY A 664 25.44 -9.47 -15.93
C GLY A 664 26.12 -9.10 -17.25
N ARG A 665 25.44 -9.26 -18.40
CA ARG A 665 25.92 -8.76 -19.71
C ARG A 665 25.65 -7.27 -19.84
N VAL A 666 24.39 -6.86 -19.72
CA VAL A 666 23.94 -5.49 -19.98
C VAL A 666 24.60 -4.48 -19.06
N SER A 667 24.71 -4.76 -17.76
CA SER A 667 25.39 -3.83 -16.84
C SER A 667 26.90 -3.76 -17.06
N GLY A 668 27.54 -4.85 -17.51
CA GLY A 668 28.94 -4.84 -17.91
C GLY A 668 29.16 -3.99 -19.16
N SER A 669 28.35 -4.20 -20.20
CA SER A 669 28.42 -3.39 -21.41
C SER A 669 27.99 -1.94 -21.18
N ALA A 670 27.10 -1.63 -20.24
CA ALA A 670 26.78 -0.26 -19.84
C ALA A 670 28.02 0.50 -19.32
N VAL A 671 28.88 -0.17 -18.52
CA VAL A 671 30.18 0.38 -18.11
C VAL A 671 31.08 0.64 -19.33
N GLU A 672 31.14 -0.30 -20.28
CA GLU A 672 31.94 -0.16 -21.51
C GLU A 672 31.44 0.97 -22.43
N TRP A 673 30.13 1.11 -22.61
CA TRP A 673 29.50 2.14 -23.46
C TRP A 673 29.70 3.56 -22.91
N MET A 674 29.70 3.71 -21.58
CA MET A 674 30.03 4.98 -20.92
C MET A 674 31.55 5.24 -20.84
N GLY A 675 32.37 4.21 -21.07
CA GLY A 675 33.82 4.27 -21.05
C GLY A 675 34.36 4.65 -19.66
N GLY A 676 35.28 5.62 -19.61
CA GLY A 676 35.87 6.08 -18.35
C GLY A 676 34.83 6.56 -17.32
N MET A 677 33.71 7.15 -17.76
CA MET A 677 32.62 7.57 -16.86
C MET A 677 31.82 6.39 -16.29
N GLY A 678 31.78 5.26 -16.99
CA GLY A 678 31.13 4.04 -16.50
C GLY A 678 31.92 3.34 -15.39
N PHE A 679 33.23 3.57 -15.32
CA PHE A 679 34.14 2.90 -14.39
C PHE A 679 34.39 3.71 -13.08
N VAL A 680 33.96 4.98 -13.02
CA VAL A 680 34.11 5.82 -11.83
C VAL A 680 32.81 5.90 -11.03
N ARG A 681 32.93 5.95 -9.70
CA ARG A 681 31.82 5.92 -8.73
C ARG A 681 31.10 7.26 -8.56
N GLU A 682 31.20 8.12 -9.59
CA GLU A 682 30.41 9.35 -9.72
C GLU A 682 29.02 9.05 -10.31
N GLY A 683 28.94 8.05 -11.19
CA GLY A 683 27.69 7.52 -11.74
C GLY A 683 27.37 6.10 -11.23
N VAL A 684 26.19 5.58 -11.60
CA VAL A 684 25.66 4.31 -11.07
C VAL A 684 26.07 3.05 -11.86
N ALA A 685 26.71 3.18 -13.02
CA ALA A 685 26.98 2.06 -13.93
C ALA A 685 27.83 0.95 -13.27
N GLU A 686 28.93 1.30 -12.60
CA GLU A 686 29.78 0.32 -11.93
C GLU A 686 29.05 -0.38 -10.76
N LYS A 687 28.20 0.36 -10.03
CA LYS A 687 27.34 -0.22 -8.97
C LYS A 687 26.37 -1.23 -9.55
N MET A 688 25.64 -0.89 -10.62
CA MET A 688 24.74 -1.83 -11.29
C MET A 688 25.49 -3.08 -11.77
N PHE A 689 26.72 -2.95 -12.28
CA PHE A 689 27.55 -4.09 -12.64
C PHE A 689 27.93 -4.97 -11.43
N ARG A 690 28.41 -4.36 -10.32
CA ARG A 690 28.70 -5.07 -9.06
C ARG A 690 27.47 -5.80 -8.52
N ASP A 691 26.32 -5.13 -8.53
CA ASP A 691 25.04 -5.63 -8.04
C ASP A 691 24.54 -6.81 -8.89
N SER A 692 24.68 -6.75 -10.22
CA SER A 692 24.24 -7.82 -11.13
C SER A 692 24.85 -9.20 -10.81
N LYS A 693 26.05 -9.21 -10.23
CA LYS A 693 26.84 -10.43 -10.06
C LYS A 693 26.18 -11.42 -9.10
N ILE A 694 25.44 -10.93 -8.10
CA ILE A 694 24.74 -11.79 -7.13
C ILE A 694 23.59 -12.57 -7.78
N GLY A 695 23.02 -12.04 -8.87
CA GLY A 695 21.98 -12.63 -9.71
C GLY A 695 22.16 -14.13 -9.99
N ALA A 696 23.39 -14.51 -10.32
CA ALA A 696 23.76 -15.87 -10.69
C ALA A 696 23.99 -16.83 -9.50
N ILE A 697 23.89 -16.35 -8.25
CA ILE A 697 24.45 -17.01 -7.05
C ILE A 697 23.39 -17.36 -6.00
N TYR A 698 22.76 -16.37 -5.37
CA TYR A 698 21.68 -16.56 -4.36
C TYR A 698 20.43 -17.25 -4.94
N GLU A 699 19.47 -17.66 -4.12
CA GLU A 699 18.15 -18.17 -4.59
C GLU A 699 18.23 -19.39 -5.53
N GLY A 700 19.32 -20.14 -5.40
CA GLY A 700 19.76 -21.16 -6.34
C GLY A 700 20.64 -20.58 -7.45
N THR A 701 21.89 -21.03 -7.49
CA THR A 701 22.87 -20.65 -8.52
C THR A 701 22.35 -21.00 -9.92
N SER A 702 22.92 -20.41 -10.97
CA SER A 702 22.58 -20.75 -12.36
C SER A 702 22.62 -22.27 -12.64
N ASN A 703 23.54 -23.00 -12.00
CA ASN A 703 23.63 -24.47 -12.11
C ASN A 703 22.46 -25.20 -11.42
N ILE A 704 21.93 -24.66 -10.30
CA ILE A 704 20.74 -25.20 -9.65
C ILE A 704 19.47 -24.91 -10.46
N GLN A 705 19.40 -23.78 -11.16
CA GLN A 705 18.32 -23.51 -12.11
C GLN A 705 18.37 -24.47 -13.31
N LEU A 706 19.54 -24.62 -13.94
CA LEU A 706 19.78 -25.60 -15.01
C LEU A 706 19.45 -27.03 -14.57
N GLN A 707 19.83 -27.44 -13.35
CA GLN A 707 19.48 -28.74 -12.79
C GLN A 707 17.97 -28.91 -12.61
N THR A 708 17.26 -27.87 -12.18
CA THR A 708 15.79 -27.89 -12.03
C THR A 708 15.10 -28.05 -13.37
N ILE A 709 15.50 -27.25 -14.36
CA ILE A 709 15.00 -27.33 -15.75
C ILE A 709 15.27 -28.71 -16.34
N ALA A 710 16.52 -29.22 -16.23
CA ALA A 710 16.90 -30.53 -16.76
C ALA A 710 16.10 -31.68 -16.13
N LYS A 711 15.86 -31.66 -14.82
CA LYS A 711 15.05 -32.68 -14.13
C LYS A 711 13.58 -32.66 -14.58
N LEU A 712 13.01 -31.48 -14.80
CA LEU A 712 11.62 -31.35 -15.27
C LEU A 712 11.47 -31.76 -16.75
N LEU A 713 12.44 -31.39 -17.61
CA LEU A 713 12.51 -31.87 -18.99
C LEU A 713 12.70 -33.40 -19.06
N GLN A 714 13.63 -33.97 -18.28
CA GLN A 714 13.84 -35.41 -18.22
C GLN A 714 12.56 -36.15 -17.85
N LYS A 715 11.84 -35.69 -16.81
CA LYS A 715 10.54 -36.23 -16.39
C LYS A 715 9.45 -36.12 -17.46
N LYS A 716 9.51 -35.12 -18.34
CA LYS A 716 8.55 -34.91 -19.44
C LYS A 716 8.81 -35.81 -20.66
N TYR A 717 10.07 -36.19 -20.91
CA TYR A 717 10.49 -36.86 -22.14
C TYR A 717 11.07 -38.28 -21.96
N THR A 718 11.30 -38.72 -20.72
CA THR A 718 11.57 -40.14 -20.41
C THR A 718 10.26 -40.92 -20.47
N GLN A 719 10.27 -42.07 -21.15
CA GLN A 719 9.14 -42.99 -21.30
C GLN A 719 9.25 -44.14 -20.29
#